data_AF-A0A8H4Y5Q1-F1
#
_entry.id   AF-A0A8H4Y5Q1-F1
#
_cell.length_a   1.000
_cell.length_b   1.000
_cell.length_c   1.000
_cell.angle_alpha   90.00
_cell.angle_beta   90.00
_cell.angle_gamma   90.00
#
_symmetry.space_group_name_H-M   'P 1'
#
loop_
_entity.id
_entity.type
_entity.pdbx_description
1 polymer ?
#
loop_
_entity_poly.entity_id
_entity_poly.type
_entity_poly.pdbx_seq_one_letter_code
_entity_poly.pdbx_strand_id
1 'polypeptide(L)'
;MGLLPNPLRPREPKLPLYQKVDSPNKERYSDDDYSSDEEDDYDDEPYSPGSSSPGSSRHTSGSASGGLLMLPKHRKKPLPLRRRMAKFYPYRMPNKVTRYLFCTVITFIIVMILSLVRASQVENWKVANGKVDNRPPPPPPAWEKFHFLERYYGGLKNLVALEDLKPEWPYVKDEPQMLGEGNDWSKQNEIKSGKDNDRDSDETDKAATEEIEAEAQGTGASKKGTRDESKSQDHVKEDAAEKKEEKPKDDSKAAKKKLPKSHAWDNYSNKTEEIGIQECFLDVDGTVRVPQLRYYNGRPQGFPEHAIGSYEVLNLPEDICFDRYGRYGPYGFGYSSRNGGLSVGEHGQKEGSDAVWEKTPRVDFRQVDWADVQRRCFKANQARFVELPSKSQTPHGFYVYEPKPKISPSSALEPRGVDENEPQAEKETATTKVDAAKTGKSKAEKTHTEQPDSKEAKSQVSKAESKTESSNAEPTKAEKPKTQESQDTDEEEVKPEKTKPESPKAPETKMPRTAVVVRCWDEYHWREEDIVNLRSLITELAITSGGRYDIHLLVQVKNEAAHPVWADERIYYERIEESIPEEFRGLVTLWSETQMLSLYQGIYDHFTRGPDLPVHGVYRGLSMAMQYFAHKHPEYDYFWQWEMDVRYTGHYYDLFSKLESWSKAQPRKGLWERNSRFYFPSIHGTWEDFSQMARVQSQMGVVSADNIWKGVPGLDGKSPDADTKGDRTVWGPLRPKDDDDWFEPGNDPVAPTSYEKDHYQWGVGEEADYIALNPIFNPDGTTWGLKDDITGYNRTDGLPPRRANIITTSRMSRRLLTTMHKMTAFKKQFAFPEMWPATVALQHGYKAVSVPHPVYVDRAWPTAYMAQVFNNGRDGASGGSRTSIFGDREHNMHGLSWFYNSGFAPNVYRRWLGLRVNNDGGEEFEGTEDQSKKGKGVSNMRGGEGRMCLPPMLLHPVKDVELPVEAPEADAEEAKAPQSDPGA
;
A
#
# COMPACT_ATOMS: atom_id res chain seq x y z
N MET A 1 65.15 -43.31 -35.01
CA MET A 1 64.06 -43.47 -36.01
C MET A 1 62.83 -42.85 -35.36
N GLY A 2 62.22 -41.77 -35.85
CA GLY A 2 61.44 -41.71 -37.10
C GLY A 2 60.08 -42.38 -36.84
N LEU A 3 58.91 -41.74 -36.88
CA LEU A 3 58.46 -40.56 -37.66
C LEU A 3 57.48 -39.64 -36.90
N LEU A 4 57.23 -38.46 -37.47
CA LEU A 4 56.31 -37.37 -37.07
C LEU A 4 54.82 -37.65 -37.48
N PRO A 5 53.77 -36.90 -37.05
CA PRO A 5 53.77 -35.44 -36.82
C PRO A 5 52.96 -34.82 -35.64
N ASN A 6 53.25 -33.52 -35.45
CA ASN A 6 52.59 -32.47 -34.65
C ASN A 6 51.38 -31.86 -35.43
N PRO A 7 50.66 -30.78 -34.99
CA PRO A 7 50.55 -30.14 -33.66
C PRO A 7 49.12 -29.67 -33.20
N LEU A 8 49.01 -29.32 -31.91
CA LEU A 8 48.17 -28.24 -31.30
C LEU A 8 46.63 -28.17 -31.45
N ARG A 9 45.94 -28.21 -30.29
CA ARG A 9 44.64 -27.55 -30.00
C ARG A 9 44.79 -26.80 -28.65
N PRO A 10 44.32 -25.55 -28.48
CA PRO A 10 44.51 -24.80 -27.24
C PRO A 10 43.68 -25.38 -26.07
N ARG A 11 44.18 -25.23 -24.84
CA ARG A 11 43.48 -25.67 -23.61
C ARG A 11 42.38 -24.67 -23.27
N GLU A 12 41.16 -25.15 -23.13
CA GLU A 12 40.06 -24.40 -22.51
C GLU A 12 40.35 -24.21 -20.99
N PRO A 13 40.01 -23.05 -20.41
CA PRO A 13 39.96 -22.91 -18.96
C PRO A 13 38.74 -23.68 -18.43
N LYS A 14 38.98 -24.73 -17.63
CA LYS A 14 37.88 -25.41 -16.92
C LYS A 14 37.29 -24.45 -15.88
N LEU A 15 36.00 -24.16 -16.02
CA LEU A 15 35.18 -23.63 -14.94
C LEU A 15 35.14 -24.63 -13.78
N PRO A 16 35.07 -24.18 -12.51
CA PRO A 16 34.85 -25.07 -11.38
C PRO A 16 33.46 -25.74 -11.49
N LEU A 17 33.39 -27.01 -11.09
CA LEU A 17 32.15 -27.78 -11.07
C LEU A 17 31.31 -27.38 -9.85
N TYR A 18 30.18 -26.73 -10.08
CA TYR A 18 29.13 -26.61 -9.07
C TYR A 18 28.59 -28.00 -8.74
N GLN A 19 28.69 -28.40 -7.47
CA GLN A 19 28.05 -29.61 -6.98
C GLN A 19 26.54 -29.36 -6.88
N LYS A 20 25.77 -29.97 -7.79
CA LYS A 20 24.33 -30.13 -7.56
C LYS A 20 24.16 -31.04 -6.34
N VAL A 21 23.46 -30.53 -5.32
CA VAL A 21 22.93 -31.36 -4.26
C VAL A 21 21.68 -32.05 -4.81
N ASP A 22 21.77 -33.34 -5.09
CA ASP A 22 20.61 -34.15 -5.43
C ASP A 22 19.73 -34.32 -4.18
N SER A 23 18.57 -33.67 -4.15
CA SER A 23 17.60 -33.84 -3.07
C SER A 23 16.85 -35.17 -3.21
N PRO A 24 16.84 -36.05 -2.20
CA PRO A 24 15.94 -37.19 -2.19
C PRO A 24 14.51 -36.74 -1.82
N ASN A 25 13.54 -37.37 -2.49
CA ASN A 25 12.08 -37.24 -2.34
C ASN A 25 11.40 -36.02 -2.98
N LYS A 26 10.51 -36.34 -3.91
CA LYS A 26 9.71 -35.45 -4.75
C LYS A 26 8.24 -35.61 -4.37
N GLU A 27 7.83 -35.11 -3.20
CA GLU A 27 6.43 -35.09 -2.78
C GLU A 27 6.02 -33.72 -2.22
N ARG A 28 5.58 -32.86 -3.14
CA ARG A 28 4.38 -32.01 -3.08
C ARG A 28 3.89 -31.58 -1.68
N TYR A 29 4.42 -30.46 -1.16
CA TYR A 29 3.73 -29.57 -0.22
C TYR A 29 4.13 -28.11 -0.50
N SER A 30 3.13 -27.25 -0.70
CA SER A 30 3.17 -25.78 -0.70
C SER A 30 1.71 -25.34 -0.84
N ASP A 31 1.01 -25.26 0.30
CA ASP A 31 -0.33 -24.69 0.40
C ASP A 31 -0.20 -23.38 1.18
N ASP A 32 0.08 -22.31 0.42
CA ASP A 32 0.27 -20.95 0.88
C ASP A 32 -0.81 -20.10 0.19
N ASP A 33 -2.03 -20.06 0.74
CA ASP A 33 -3.21 -19.61 -0.01
C ASP A 33 -3.23 -18.10 -0.36
N TYR A 34 -2.69 -17.81 -1.54
CA TYR A 34 -2.98 -16.65 -2.37
C TYR A 34 -3.12 -17.10 -3.84
N SER A 35 -4.17 -17.88 -4.15
CA SER A 35 -4.71 -17.95 -5.53
C SER A 35 -6.17 -17.55 -5.56
N SER A 36 -6.52 -16.75 -6.57
CA SER A 36 -7.91 -16.41 -6.90
C SER A 36 -8.34 -17.29 -8.06
N ASP A 37 -8.83 -18.49 -7.77
CA ASP A 37 -9.43 -19.35 -8.78
C ASP A 37 -10.92 -19.00 -8.92
N GLU A 38 -11.24 -18.17 -9.93
CA GLU A 38 -12.59 -17.96 -10.42
C GLU A 38 -13.02 -19.16 -11.29
N GLU A 39 -13.71 -20.15 -10.72
CA GLU A 39 -14.59 -21.05 -11.50
C GLU A 39 -15.99 -21.09 -10.87
N ASP A 40 -16.86 -20.20 -11.34
CA ASP A 40 -18.31 -20.27 -11.11
C ASP A 40 -18.92 -21.43 -11.92
N ASP A 41 -19.44 -22.46 -11.25
CA ASP A 41 -20.60 -23.19 -11.75
C ASP A 41 -21.60 -23.49 -10.61
N TYR A 42 -22.87 -23.17 -10.87
CA TYR A 42 -23.96 -23.29 -9.90
C TYR A 42 -24.71 -24.60 -10.13
N ASP A 43 -24.94 -25.38 -9.07
CA ASP A 43 -26.11 -26.25 -9.01
C ASP A 43 -26.63 -26.38 -7.57
N ASP A 44 -27.96 -26.40 -7.45
CA ASP A 44 -28.73 -26.20 -6.21
C ASP A 44 -29.34 -27.53 -5.70
N GLU A 45 -30.00 -27.50 -4.52
CA GLU A 45 -30.86 -28.58 -3.95
C GLU A 45 -30.16 -29.81 -3.27
N PRO A 46 -30.84 -30.62 -2.41
CA PRO A 46 -31.20 -30.19 -1.06
C PRO A 46 -31.00 -31.24 0.07
N TYR A 47 -31.10 -30.75 1.31
CA TYR A 47 -31.33 -31.44 2.59
C TYR A 47 -31.73 -32.95 2.60
N SER A 48 -31.07 -33.72 3.47
CA SER A 48 -31.74 -34.73 4.31
C SER A 48 -31.02 -34.97 5.65
N PRO A 49 -31.72 -35.38 6.73
CA PRO A 49 -31.35 -34.96 8.08
C PRO A 49 -30.60 -36.00 8.92
N GLY A 50 -29.69 -35.52 9.77
CA GLY A 50 -29.06 -36.32 10.82
C GLY A 50 -30.02 -36.65 11.96
N SER A 51 -30.11 -37.92 12.33
CA SER A 51 -30.90 -38.37 13.48
C SER A 51 -30.08 -38.35 14.78
N SER A 52 -30.44 -37.50 15.74
CA SER A 52 -30.47 -37.87 17.17
C SER A 52 -31.02 -36.76 18.08
N SER A 53 -31.76 -37.21 19.09
CA SER A 53 -32.26 -36.53 20.28
C SER A 53 -32.26 -37.60 21.40
N PRO A 54 -32.32 -37.30 22.71
CA PRO A 54 -32.99 -36.14 23.32
C PRO A 54 -32.29 -35.49 24.56
N GLY A 55 -32.84 -34.36 25.07
CA GLY A 55 -32.27 -33.71 26.27
C GLY A 55 -33.05 -32.55 26.92
N SER A 56 -34.31 -32.75 27.34
CA SER A 56 -34.99 -32.12 28.52
C SER A 56 -34.64 -30.65 28.90
N SER A 57 -35.57 -29.66 28.91
CA SER A 57 -36.61 -29.56 29.95
C SER A 57 -37.39 -28.20 29.94
N ARG A 58 -38.71 -28.26 30.28
CA ARG A 58 -39.53 -27.25 31.03
C ARG A 58 -39.72 -25.81 30.43
N HIS A 59 -40.82 -25.06 30.62
CA HIS A 59 -41.93 -25.12 31.60
C HIS A 59 -43.30 -24.57 31.06
N THR A 60 -44.33 -25.42 31.08
CA THR A 60 -45.76 -25.19 31.46
C THR A 60 -46.60 -23.94 31.04
N SER A 61 -47.69 -24.23 30.31
CA SER A 61 -49.12 -23.90 30.63
C SER A 61 -50.07 -24.64 29.65
N GLY A 62 -51.37 -24.89 29.90
CA GLY A 62 -52.16 -24.76 31.15
C GLY A 62 -53.71 -24.82 30.96
N SER A 63 -54.31 -26.03 30.92
CA SER A 63 -55.77 -26.36 30.86
C SER A 63 -56.57 -25.85 29.62
N ALA A 64 -57.18 -26.72 28.80
CA ALA A 64 -58.46 -27.47 29.00
C ALA A 64 -59.71 -26.56 28.98
N SER A 65 -60.84 -26.88 28.33
CA SER A 65 -61.29 -28.08 27.60
C SER A 65 -62.39 -27.74 26.57
N GLY A 66 -62.60 -28.62 25.60
CA GLY A 66 -63.53 -28.44 24.47
C GLY A 66 -65.04 -28.45 24.75
N GLY A 67 -65.79 -28.14 23.69
CA GLY A 67 -67.26 -28.15 23.64
C GLY A 67 -67.77 -27.57 22.32
N LEU A 68 -68.60 -28.31 21.59
CA LEU A 68 -69.15 -27.94 20.27
C LEU A 68 -70.64 -27.51 20.41
N LEU A 69 -71.13 -26.72 19.44
CA LEU A 69 -72.54 -26.50 19.03
C LEU A 69 -73.35 -25.29 19.57
N MET A 70 -74.26 -24.87 18.68
CA MET A 70 -75.47 -24.02 18.81
C MET A 70 -75.39 -22.47 18.64
N LEU A 71 -76.04 -22.04 17.56
CA LEU A 71 -76.65 -20.71 17.25
C LEU A 71 -77.99 -20.53 18.05
N PRO A 72 -78.81 -19.44 17.93
CA PRO A 72 -78.73 -18.20 17.13
C PRO A 72 -79.17 -16.85 17.81
N LYS A 73 -79.10 -15.73 17.05
CA LYS A 73 -79.99 -14.52 17.06
C LYS A 73 -80.08 -13.62 18.31
N HIS A 74 -79.77 -12.31 18.16
CA HIS A 74 -80.82 -11.26 18.05
C HIS A 74 -80.40 -9.88 17.45
N ARG A 75 -81.26 -9.40 16.53
CA ARG A 75 -81.56 -8.04 16.01
C ARG A 75 -80.71 -6.80 16.40
N LYS A 76 -80.33 -6.00 15.36
CA LYS A 76 -80.70 -4.56 15.21
C LYS A 76 -80.91 -4.17 13.72
N LYS A 77 -81.75 -3.16 13.45
CA LYS A 77 -82.09 -2.48 12.16
C LYS A 77 -82.66 -1.07 12.51
N PRO A 78 -82.73 -0.07 11.61
CA PRO A 78 -81.68 0.39 10.67
C PRO A 78 -81.69 1.94 10.37
N LEU A 79 -80.76 2.41 9.51
CA LEU A 79 -80.81 3.66 8.66
C LEU A 79 -80.66 5.06 9.33
N PRO A 80 -80.27 6.15 8.60
CA PRO A 80 -80.26 6.32 7.13
C PRO A 80 -79.01 6.93 6.41
N LEU A 81 -78.83 6.49 5.16
CA LEU A 81 -78.45 7.24 3.92
C LEU A 81 -77.44 8.42 3.93
N ARG A 82 -76.32 8.25 3.19
CA ARG A 82 -75.94 9.22 2.13
C ARG A 82 -75.15 8.59 0.94
N ARG A 83 -75.40 9.16 -0.23
CA ARG A 83 -75.12 8.78 -1.64
C ARG A 83 -73.75 8.17 -2.05
N ARG A 84 -73.87 7.12 -2.88
CA ARG A 84 -73.05 6.68 -4.05
C ARG A 84 -71.69 7.37 -4.34
N MET A 85 -70.67 6.51 -4.54
CA MET A 85 -69.93 6.46 -5.82
C MET A 85 -69.91 5.03 -6.36
N ALA A 86 -69.78 4.87 -7.69
CA ALA A 86 -69.91 3.59 -8.37
C ALA A 86 -68.60 2.79 -8.36
N LYS A 87 -68.68 1.47 -8.15
CA LYS A 87 -67.61 0.52 -8.47
C LYS A 87 -68.03 -0.35 -9.64
N PHE A 88 -67.18 -0.42 -10.67
CA PHE A 88 -67.30 -1.38 -11.75
C PHE A 88 -67.10 -2.80 -11.21
N TYR A 89 -67.95 -3.74 -11.64
CA TYR A 89 -67.71 -5.17 -11.49
C TYR A 89 -67.16 -5.71 -12.81
N PRO A 90 -66.06 -6.50 -12.81
CA PRO A 90 -65.62 -7.19 -14.01
C PRO A 90 -66.58 -8.33 -14.37
N TYR A 91 -66.70 -8.56 -15.67
CA TYR A 91 -67.62 -9.50 -16.30
C TYR A 91 -67.30 -10.96 -15.95
N ARG A 92 -68.31 -11.75 -15.55
CA ARG A 92 -68.15 -13.15 -15.14
C ARG A 92 -68.22 -14.07 -16.35
N MET A 93 -67.07 -14.52 -16.84
CA MET A 93 -66.98 -15.36 -18.06
C MET A 93 -67.74 -16.69 -17.93
N PRO A 94 -68.43 -17.17 -18.99
CA PRO A 94 -69.21 -18.42 -18.93
C PRO A 94 -68.34 -19.66 -18.71
N ASN A 95 -68.77 -20.56 -17.82
CA ASN A 95 -68.02 -21.75 -17.38
C ASN A 95 -67.46 -22.65 -18.50
N LYS A 96 -68.07 -22.63 -19.71
CA LYS A 96 -67.54 -23.37 -20.88
C LYS A 96 -66.23 -22.75 -21.39
N VAL A 97 -66.16 -21.42 -21.47
CA VAL A 97 -64.96 -20.68 -21.93
C VAL A 97 -63.83 -20.86 -20.93
N THR A 98 -64.11 -20.77 -19.62
CA THR A 98 -63.13 -21.04 -18.58
C THR A 98 -62.59 -22.47 -18.65
N ARG A 99 -63.44 -23.48 -18.93
CA ARG A 99 -62.99 -24.86 -19.11
C ARG A 99 -62.01 -25.03 -20.29
N TYR A 100 -62.34 -24.47 -21.45
CA TYR A 100 -61.42 -24.53 -22.59
C TYR A 100 -60.11 -23.78 -22.33
N LEU A 101 -60.18 -22.61 -21.67
CA LEU A 101 -59.00 -21.81 -21.30
C LEU A 101 -58.10 -22.55 -20.29
N PHE A 102 -58.68 -23.22 -19.29
CA PHE A 102 -57.94 -24.10 -18.38
C PHE A 102 -57.32 -25.29 -19.13
N CYS A 103 -58.05 -25.94 -20.05
CA CYS A 103 -57.48 -27.01 -20.87
C CYS A 103 -56.30 -26.52 -21.72
N THR A 104 -56.40 -25.36 -22.38
CA THR A 104 -55.29 -24.80 -23.17
C THR A 104 -54.09 -24.43 -22.30
N VAL A 105 -54.30 -23.87 -21.10
CA VAL A 105 -53.20 -23.55 -20.16
C VAL A 105 -52.53 -24.83 -19.64
N ILE A 106 -53.31 -25.86 -19.28
CA ILE A 106 -52.75 -27.16 -18.85
C ILE A 106 -51.97 -27.82 -20.00
N THR A 107 -52.47 -27.75 -21.23
CA THR A 107 -51.76 -28.34 -22.39
C THR A 107 -50.47 -27.56 -22.69
N PHE A 108 -50.50 -26.24 -22.58
CA PHE A 108 -49.30 -25.40 -22.69
C PHE A 108 -48.26 -25.72 -21.61
N ILE A 109 -48.68 -25.85 -20.35
CA ILE A 109 -47.79 -26.24 -19.24
C ILE A 109 -47.20 -27.63 -19.46
N ILE A 110 -47.98 -28.60 -19.93
CA ILE A 110 -47.48 -29.95 -20.26
C ILE A 110 -46.47 -29.91 -21.41
N VAL A 111 -46.74 -29.13 -22.47
CA VAL A 111 -45.79 -28.94 -23.58
C VAL A 111 -44.52 -28.24 -23.10
N MET A 112 -44.63 -27.24 -22.22
CA MET A 112 -43.48 -26.56 -21.62
C MET A 112 -42.64 -27.51 -20.76
N ILE A 113 -43.26 -28.30 -19.89
CA ILE A 113 -42.57 -29.30 -19.05
C ILE A 113 -41.89 -30.36 -19.94
N LEU A 114 -42.57 -30.89 -20.96
CA LEU A 114 -41.98 -31.85 -21.89
C LEU A 114 -40.83 -31.23 -22.71
N SER A 115 -40.91 -29.94 -23.03
CA SER A 115 -39.83 -29.20 -23.71
C SER A 115 -38.63 -29.00 -22.80
N LEU A 116 -38.84 -28.65 -21.53
CA LEU A 116 -37.79 -28.49 -20.53
C LEU A 116 -37.13 -29.83 -20.16
N VAL A 117 -37.92 -30.90 -19.99
CA VAL A 117 -37.38 -32.26 -19.78
C VAL A 117 -36.60 -32.73 -21.01
N ARG A 118 -37.07 -32.45 -22.23
CA ARG A 118 -36.32 -32.75 -23.45
C ARG A 118 -35.05 -31.91 -23.57
N ALA A 119 -35.08 -30.63 -23.19
CA ALA A 119 -33.90 -29.77 -23.15
C ALA A 119 -32.89 -30.31 -22.14
N SER A 120 -33.30 -30.57 -20.90
CA SER A 120 -32.47 -31.18 -19.85
C SER A 120 -31.88 -32.54 -20.29
N GLN A 121 -32.67 -33.41 -20.92
CA GLN A 121 -32.14 -34.68 -21.47
C GLN A 121 -31.17 -34.47 -22.65
N VAL A 122 -31.36 -33.43 -23.47
CA VAL A 122 -30.43 -33.09 -24.56
C VAL A 122 -29.14 -32.47 -24.03
N GLU A 123 -29.19 -31.60 -23.03
CA GLU A 123 -28.01 -31.07 -22.36
C GLU A 123 -27.26 -32.16 -21.59
N ASN A 124 -27.95 -33.00 -20.80
CA ASN A 124 -27.32 -34.14 -20.13
C ASN A 124 -26.74 -35.15 -21.12
N TRP A 125 -27.35 -35.34 -22.31
CA TRP A 125 -26.79 -36.16 -23.38
C TRP A 125 -25.59 -35.51 -24.07
N LYS A 126 -25.54 -34.17 -24.19
CA LYS A 126 -24.34 -33.45 -24.67
C LYS A 126 -23.20 -33.57 -23.66
N VAL A 127 -23.47 -33.36 -22.37
CA VAL A 127 -22.50 -33.49 -21.26
C VAL A 127 -21.95 -34.93 -21.22
N ALA A 128 -22.82 -35.94 -21.20
CA ALA A 128 -22.42 -37.36 -21.16
C ALA A 128 -21.64 -37.83 -22.40
N ASN A 129 -21.73 -37.12 -23.54
CA ASN A 129 -20.96 -37.40 -24.75
C ASN A 129 -19.82 -36.40 -25.00
N GLY A 130 -19.43 -35.60 -24.01
CA GLY A 130 -18.30 -34.67 -24.11
C GLY A 130 -18.47 -33.55 -25.15
N LYS A 131 -19.71 -33.18 -25.47
CA LYS A 131 -20.06 -32.05 -26.34
C LYS A 131 -20.57 -30.85 -25.54
N VAL A 132 -19.84 -30.51 -24.48
CA VAL A 132 -19.85 -29.14 -23.97
C VAL A 132 -18.93 -28.37 -24.90
N ASP A 133 -19.50 -27.48 -25.72
CA ASP A 133 -18.68 -26.43 -26.33
C ASP A 133 -18.19 -25.57 -25.16
N ASN A 134 -16.93 -25.78 -24.75
CA ASN A 134 -16.27 -24.95 -23.74
C ASN A 134 -16.57 -23.48 -24.08
N ARG A 135 -17.11 -22.71 -23.13
CA ARG A 135 -17.25 -21.26 -23.32
C ARG A 135 -15.88 -20.76 -23.79
N PRO A 136 -15.78 -20.04 -24.93
CA PRO A 136 -14.49 -19.53 -25.35
C PRO A 136 -13.94 -18.70 -24.18
N PRO A 137 -12.66 -18.91 -23.80
CA PRO A 137 -12.10 -18.24 -22.63
C PRO A 137 -12.32 -16.73 -22.77
N PRO A 138 -12.59 -16.02 -21.66
CA PRO A 138 -12.80 -14.58 -21.71
C PRO A 138 -11.64 -13.92 -22.47
N PRO A 139 -11.92 -12.95 -23.35
CA PRO A 139 -10.87 -12.32 -24.14
C PRO A 139 -9.81 -11.74 -23.20
N PRO A 140 -8.51 -11.90 -23.52
CA PRO A 140 -7.44 -11.48 -22.61
C PRO A 140 -7.60 -10.00 -22.25
N PRO A 141 -7.32 -9.62 -20.99
CA PRO A 141 -7.42 -8.25 -20.51
C PRO A 141 -6.86 -7.24 -21.51
N ALA A 142 -7.57 -6.13 -21.70
CA ALA A 142 -7.25 -5.17 -22.77
C ALA A 142 -5.79 -4.68 -22.72
N TRP A 143 -5.21 -4.63 -21.52
CA TRP A 143 -3.85 -4.18 -21.25
C TRP A 143 -2.76 -5.14 -21.73
N GLU A 144 -3.04 -6.45 -21.79
CA GLU A 144 -2.06 -7.46 -22.24
C GLU A 144 -1.68 -7.30 -23.72
N LYS A 145 -2.46 -6.50 -24.46
CA LYS A 145 -2.23 -6.14 -25.88
C LYS A 145 -1.17 -5.06 -26.05
N PHE A 146 -0.86 -4.28 -25.01
CA PHE A 146 0.19 -3.26 -25.05
C PHE A 146 1.56 -3.90 -24.90
N HIS A 147 2.55 -3.35 -25.62
CA HIS A 147 3.91 -3.88 -25.60
C HIS A 147 4.62 -3.55 -24.28
N PHE A 148 5.47 -4.48 -23.82
CA PHE A 148 6.33 -4.26 -22.65
C PHE A 148 7.34 -3.14 -22.91
N LEU A 149 7.67 -2.42 -21.85
CA LEU A 149 8.73 -1.41 -21.82
C LEU A 149 10.07 -2.08 -21.53
N GLU A 150 11.08 -1.70 -22.29
CA GLU A 150 12.38 -2.39 -22.32
C GLU A 150 13.47 -1.58 -21.61
N ARG A 151 13.31 -0.26 -21.49
CA ARG A 151 14.38 0.65 -21.06
C ARG A 151 14.53 0.80 -19.55
N TYR A 152 13.68 0.15 -18.74
CA TYR A 152 13.97 -0.09 -17.32
C TYR A 152 15.30 -0.82 -17.10
N TYR A 153 15.69 -1.65 -18.06
CA TYR A 153 16.88 -2.51 -18.02
C TYR A 153 18.13 -1.82 -18.60
N GLY A 154 18.07 -0.50 -18.85
CA GLY A 154 19.22 0.30 -19.26
C GLY A 154 20.28 0.41 -18.16
N GLY A 155 21.55 0.56 -18.57
CA GLY A 155 22.70 0.46 -17.66
C GLY A 155 23.50 1.74 -17.44
N LEU A 156 24.35 1.74 -16.41
CA LEU A 156 25.20 2.86 -15.99
C LEU A 156 26.09 3.47 -17.09
N LYS A 157 26.47 2.73 -18.14
CA LYS A 157 27.26 3.23 -19.28
C LYS A 157 26.44 4.08 -20.26
N ASN A 158 25.15 4.22 -20.01
CA ASN A 158 24.20 4.90 -20.87
C ASN A 158 23.36 5.96 -20.12
N LEU A 159 23.85 6.47 -18.98
CA LEU A 159 23.21 7.58 -18.28
C LEU A 159 23.26 8.87 -19.11
N VAL A 160 22.16 9.62 -19.05
CA VAL A 160 22.00 10.97 -19.59
C VAL A 160 21.34 11.86 -18.54
N ALA A 161 21.58 13.18 -18.60
CA ALA A 161 20.92 14.15 -17.74
C ALA A 161 19.39 14.11 -17.94
N LEU A 162 18.61 14.56 -16.96
CA LEU A 162 17.15 14.46 -17.00
C LEU A 162 16.57 15.30 -18.17
N GLU A 163 17.20 16.43 -18.47
CA GLU A 163 16.84 17.36 -19.56
C GLU A 163 17.15 16.79 -20.95
N ASP A 164 18.16 15.91 -21.06
CA ASP A 164 18.55 15.21 -22.29
C ASP A 164 17.82 13.86 -22.45
N LEU A 165 17.16 13.38 -21.38
CA LEU A 165 16.45 12.11 -21.38
C LEU A 165 15.28 12.17 -22.36
N LYS A 166 15.24 11.18 -23.25
CA LYS A 166 14.09 10.90 -24.11
C LYS A 166 13.51 9.60 -23.60
N PRO A 167 12.40 9.60 -22.86
CA PRO A 167 11.81 8.39 -22.33
C PRO A 167 11.28 7.51 -23.46
N GLU A 168 11.27 6.19 -23.24
CA GLU A 168 10.56 5.23 -24.08
C GLU A 168 9.05 5.45 -24.01
N TRP A 169 8.56 5.79 -22.81
CA TRP A 169 7.16 6.03 -22.50
C TRP A 169 7.03 6.93 -21.26
N PRO A 170 6.03 7.84 -21.20
CA PRO A 170 5.09 8.20 -22.26
C PRO A 170 5.79 9.06 -23.32
N TYR A 171 5.75 8.62 -24.58
CA TYR A 171 6.38 9.36 -25.67
C TYR A 171 5.47 10.46 -26.18
N VAL A 172 5.43 11.60 -25.47
CA VAL A 172 4.71 12.80 -25.92
C VAL A 172 5.59 13.59 -26.89
N LYS A 173 5.64 13.14 -28.14
CA LYS A 173 6.28 13.88 -29.22
C LYS A 173 5.39 13.84 -30.46
N ASP A 174 4.61 14.91 -30.60
CA ASP A 174 3.58 15.14 -31.62
C ASP A 174 2.46 14.08 -31.59
N GLU A 175 1.28 14.46 -31.07
CA GLU A 175 0.10 13.56 -31.06
C GLU A 175 -0.23 13.07 -32.48
N PRO A 176 -0.29 11.75 -32.72
CA PRO A 176 -1.18 11.22 -33.73
C PRO A 176 -2.61 11.37 -33.21
N GLN A 177 -3.51 11.96 -34.02
CA GLN A 177 -4.93 12.10 -33.73
C GLN A 177 -5.65 10.73 -33.65
N MET A 178 -5.44 9.99 -32.58
CA MET A 178 -6.10 8.70 -32.29
C MET A 178 -7.40 8.85 -31.49
N LEU A 179 -8.01 10.05 -31.56
CA LEU A 179 -9.44 10.31 -31.33
C LEU A 179 -10.02 11.11 -32.52
N GLY A 180 -9.40 10.98 -33.70
CA GLY A 180 -9.67 11.74 -34.91
C GLY A 180 -10.69 11.13 -35.87
N GLU A 181 -11.64 10.32 -35.42
CA GLU A 181 -12.84 9.95 -36.20
C GLU A 181 -13.95 9.40 -35.28
N GLY A 182 -15.09 10.11 -35.18
CA GLY A 182 -16.35 9.50 -34.70
C GLY A 182 -17.05 10.04 -33.43
N ASN A 183 -16.58 11.13 -32.78
CA ASN A 183 -17.25 11.66 -31.57
C ASN A 183 -18.00 12.98 -31.84
N ASP A 184 -19.25 12.90 -32.30
CA ASP A 184 -20.15 14.06 -32.53
C ASP A 184 -20.74 14.66 -31.22
N TRP A 185 -19.98 14.57 -30.12
CA TRP A 185 -20.40 14.93 -28.76
C TRP A 185 -19.82 16.24 -28.24
N SER A 186 -18.75 16.75 -28.87
CA SER A 186 -18.09 18.00 -28.43
C SER A 186 -18.75 19.27 -28.98
N LYS A 187 -19.56 19.19 -30.05
CA LYS A 187 -20.23 20.35 -30.67
C LYS A 187 -21.53 20.80 -29.99
N GLN A 188 -22.00 20.11 -28.94
CA GLN A 188 -23.24 20.49 -28.24
C GLN A 188 -23.03 21.37 -26.99
N ASN A 189 -21.79 21.59 -26.53
CA ASN A 189 -21.51 22.42 -25.36
C ASN A 189 -21.08 23.87 -25.67
N GLU A 190 -20.90 24.22 -26.95
CA GLU A 190 -20.79 25.60 -27.41
C GLU A 190 -21.99 25.97 -28.29
N ILE A 191 -23.05 26.49 -27.66
CA ILE A 191 -23.97 27.57 -28.12
C ILE A 191 -25.09 27.67 -27.08
N LYS A 192 -24.94 28.63 -26.13
CA LYS A 192 -26.05 29.37 -25.47
C LYS A 192 -25.55 30.46 -24.52
N SER A 193 -24.81 31.43 -25.06
CA SER A 193 -24.81 32.80 -24.52
C SER A 193 -24.89 33.78 -25.68
N GLY A 194 -26.06 34.34 -25.94
CA GLY A 194 -26.29 35.26 -27.06
C GLY A 194 -27.78 35.34 -27.39
N LYS A 195 -28.30 36.57 -27.44
CA LYS A 195 -29.73 36.91 -27.52
C LYS A 195 -30.17 37.24 -28.96
N ASP A 196 -31.44 36.93 -29.23
CA ASP A 196 -32.42 37.68 -30.04
C ASP A 196 -32.25 37.87 -31.58
N ASN A 197 -33.40 37.72 -32.26
CA ASN A 197 -33.86 38.30 -33.54
C ASN A 197 -33.78 37.51 -34.89
N ASP A 198 -34.98 37.11 -35.34
CA ASP A 198 -35.61 37.35 -36.66
C ASP A 198 -35.13 36.72 -38.00
N ARG A 199 -36.15 36.13 -38.69
CA ARG A 199 -36.42 36.00 -40.15
C ARG A 199 -35.99 34.75 -40.96
N ASP A 200 -37.01 33.96 -41.29
CA ASP A 200 -37.50 33.50 -42.61
C ASP A 200 -36.58 33.01 -43.76
N SER A 201 -37.08 31.89 -44.33
CA SER A 201 -37.14 31.47 -45.75
C SER A 201 -35.91 30.89 -46.49
N ASP A 202 -36.04 29.58 -46.75
CA ASP A 202 -36.01 28.87 -48.05
C ASP A 202 -34.75 28.77 -48.94
N GLU A 203 -34.78 27.68 -49.74
CA GLU A 203 -33.90 27.25 -50.82
C GLU A 203 -32.49 26.72 -50.42
N THR A 204 -31.99 25.58 -50.92
CA THR A 204 -32.48 24.68 -51.99
C THR A 204 -31.97 23.24 -51.86
N ASP A 205 -32.83 22.27 -52.19
CA ASP A 205 -32.42 20.91 -52.57
C ASP A 205 -31.72 20.91 -53.94
N LYS A 206 -30.63 20.12 -54.09
CA LYS A 206 -30.24 19.30 -55.28
C LYS A 206 -28.77 18.87 -55.21
N ALA A 207 -28.54 17.58 -54.89
CA ALA A 207 -27.30 16.84 -55.22
C ALA A 207 -27.42 15.33 -54.89
N ALA A 208 -28.26 14.97 -53.91
CA ALA A 208 -28.39 13.59 -53.43
C ALA A 208 -29.30 12.72 -54.32
N THR A 209 -28.92 12.43 -55.58
CA THR A 209 -29.66 11.44 -56.41
C THR A 209 -28.90 10.76 -57.58
N GLU A 210 -27.56 10.82 -57.68
CA GLU A 210 -26.84 10.20 -58.83
C GLU A 210 -25.75 9.15 -58.48
N GLU A 211 -25.46 8.88 -57.21
CA GLU A 211 -24.31 8.03 -56.82
C GLU A 211 -24.62 6.56 -56.49
N ILE A 212 -25.85 6.10 -56.74
CA ILE A 212 -26.32 4.73 -56.40
C ILE A 212 -26.38 3.77 -57.62
N GLU A 213 -26.21 4.26 -58.86
CA GLU A 213 -26.37 3.43 -60.08
C GLU A 213 -25.06 3.07 -60.82
N ALA A 214 -23.89 3.22 -60.19
CA ALA A 214 -22.59 2.97 -60.82
C ALA A 214 -21.85 1.67 -60.41
N GLU A 215 -22.38 0.88 -59.46
CA GLU A 215 -21.84 -0.47 -59.15
C GLU A 215 -22.46 -1.56 -60.04
N ALA A 216 -22.15 -1.51 -61.34
CA ALA A 216 -22.43 -2.62 -62.25
C ALA A 216 -21.30 -2.78 -63.28
N GLN A 217 -20.65 -3.96 -63.27
CA GLN A 217 -19.48 -4.36 -64.08
C GLN A 217 -18.13 -3.79 -63.56
N GLY A 218 -17.08 -4.56 -63.24
CA GLY A 218 -16.88 -6.02 -63.26
C GLY A 218 -15.52 -6.40 -63.84
N THR A 219 -14.74 -7.24 -63.14
CA THR A 219 -13.39 -7.77 -63.53
C THR A 219 -12.26 -6.72 -63.57
N GLY A 220 -10.96 -7.03 -63.42
CA GLY A 220 -10.26 -8.28 -63.05
C GLY A 220 -8.77 -8.27 -63.47
N ALA A 221 -7.94 -9.07 -62.79
CA ALA A 221 -6.59 -9.52 -63.16
C ALA A 221 -5.32 -8.68 -62.83
N SER A 222 -4.30 -9.45 -62.44
CA SER A 222 -2.93 -9.16 -61.99
C SER A 222 -1.91 -8.87 -63.12
N LYS A 223 -0.87 -8.04 -62.88
CA LYS A 223 0.57 -8.40 -63.03
C LYS A 223 1.61 -7.24 -62.90
N LYS A 224 2.54 -7.40 -61.94
CA LYS A 224 4.01 -7.56 -62.11
C LYS A 224 4.81 -6.77 -63.19
N GLY A 225 5.68 -5.84 -62.73
CA GLY A 225 7.14 -5.93 -62.97
C GLY A 225 7.89 -4.89 -63.85
N THR A 226 9.19 -4.67 -63.54
CA THR A 226 10.26 -3.96 -64.32
C THR A 226 10.09 -2.43 -64.45
N ARG A 227 10.98 -1.53 -64.01
CA ARG A 227 12.47 -1.38 -64.02
C ARG A 227 13.05 -0.96 -65.39
N ASP A 228 13.60 0.26 -65.43
CA ASP A 228 14.87 0.75 -66.06
C ASP A 228 14.85 2.31 -65.99
N GLU A 229 15.88 3.04 -65.56
CA GLU A 229 17.15 3.39 -66.26
C GLU A 229 16.93 4.13 -67.60
N SER A 230 17.57 5.27 -67.96
CA SER A 230 18.50 6.16 -67.24
C SER A 230 18.76 7.50 -68.02
N LYS A 231 19.41 8.48 -67.35
CA LYS A 231 20.36 9.50 -67.86
C LYS A 231 20.04 10.45 -69.04
N SER A 232 20.10 11.77 -68.76
CA SER A 232 21.06 12.79 -69.29
C SER A 232 20.66 14.17 -68.72
N GLN A 233 21.47 15.08 -68.18
CA GLN A 233 22.91 15.47 -68.25
C GLN A 233 23.14 16.75 -69.08
N ASP A 234 23.44 17.86 -68.38
CA ASP A 234 24.37 18.98 -68.70
C ASP A 234 23.92 20.28 -67.99
N HIS A 235 24.72 21.32 -67.73
CA HIS A 235 26.07 21.51 -67.15
C HIS A 235 26.37 23.03 -67.29
N VAL A 236 26.75 23.74 -66.22
CA VAL A 236 27.57 25.00 -66.14
C VAL A 236 27.54 25.39 -64.63
N LYS A 237 28.59 25.19 -63.82
CA LYS A 237 29.76 26.08 -63.55
C LYS A 237 29.39 27.45 -62.97
N GLU A 238 30.11 28.04 -62.01
CA GLU A 238 31.10 27.61 -61.00
C GLU A 238 31.40 28.85 -60.13
N ASP A 239 31.63 28.71 -58.82
CA ASP A 239 32.67 29.46 -58.08
C ASP A 239 32.67 29.06 -56.59
N ALA A 240 33.86 29.09 -55.96
CA ALA A 240 34.16 28.27 -54.78
C ALA A 240 34.78 29.03 -53.60
N ALA A 241 34.65 28.46 -52.40
CA ALA A 241 35.59 28.64 -51.29
C ALA A 241 35.57 27.39 -50.38
N GLU A 242 36.74 26.80 -50.14
CA GLU A 242 36.89 25.46 -49.54
C GLU A 242 36.65 25.39 -48.03
N LYS A 243 36.06 24.27 -47.57
CA LYS A 243 36.47 23.60 -46.33
C LYS A 243 36.61 22.10 -46.60
N LYS A 244 37.74 21.53 -46.16
CA LYS A 244 38.15 20.15 -46.46
C LYS A 244 37.20 19.13 -45.84
N GLU A 245 36.75 18.18 -46.65
CA GLU A 245 36.32 16.87 -46.16
C GLU A 245 37.57 16.05 -45.77
N GLU A 246 37.63 15.58 -44.53
CA GLU A 246 38.35 14.34 -44.22
C GLU A 246 37.33 13.21 -44.14
N LYS A 247 37.60 12.11 -44.84
CA LYS A 247 36.79 10.89 -44.77
C LYS A 247 36.69 10.41 -43.32
N PRO A 248 35.52 9.91 -42.87
CA PRO A 248 35.47 9.16 -41.62
C PRO A 248 36.40 7.95 -41.76
N LYS A 249 37.43 7.89 -40.90
CA LYS A 249 38.24 6.69 -40.78
C LYS A 249 37.40 5.58 -40.16
N ASP A 250 37.66 4.38 -40.63
CA ASP A 250 37.23 3.12 -40.03
C ASP A 250 37.91 2.94 -38.67
N ASP A 251 37.38 3.60 -37.63
CA ASP A 251 37.78 3.36 -36.25
C ASP A 251 37.05 2.13 -35.71
N SER A 252 37.47 0.98 -36.24
CA SER A 252 37.12 -0.37 -35.78
C SER A 252 37.74 -0.66 -34.40
N LYS A 253 37.41 0.15 -33.39
CA LYS A 253 37.62 -0.11 -31.96
C LYS A 253 36.47 0.55 -31.20
N ALA A 254 35.48 -0.25 -30.82
CA ALA A 254 34.45 0.18 -29.89
C ALA A 254 35.12 0.66 -28.60
N ALA A 255 35.15 1.98 -28.40
CA ALA A 255 35.62 2.57 -27.17
C ALA A 255 34.65 2.13 -26.06
N LYS A 256 35.10 1.21 -25.19
CA LYS A 256 34.31 0.77 -24.02
C LYS A 256 33.93 2.03 -23.25
N LYS A 257 32.66 2.43 -23.29
CA LYS A 257 32.15 3.58 -22.55
C LYS A 257 32.51 3.40 -21.07
N LYS A 258 33.36 4.29 -20.56
CA LYS A 258 33.81 4.27 -19.17
C LYS A 258 32.60 4.52 -18.28
N LEU A 259 32.51 3.82 -17.14
CA LEU A 259 31.45 4.09 -16.18
C LEU A 259 31.49 5.55 -15.67
N PRO A 260 30.32 6.18 -15.46
CA PRO A 260 30.23 7.47 -14.81
C PRO A 260 30.72 7.38 -13.35
N LYS A 261 31.14 8.52 -12.81
CA LYS A 261 31.54 8.61 -11.40
C LYS A 261 30.29 8.60 -10.52
N SER A 262 30.26 7.76 -9.50
CA SER A 262 29.22 7.81 -8.46
C SER A 262 29.52 8.89 -7.42
N HIS A 263 28.48 9.43 -6.80
CA HIS A 263 28.52 10.50 -5.81
C HIS A 263 27.99 9.96 -4.48
N ALA A 264 28.57 10.39 -3.35
CA ALA A 264 28.05 10.03 -2.03
C ALA A 264 26.76 10.80 -1.76
N TRP A 265 25.76 10.14 -1.14
CA TRP A 265 24.46 10.73 -0.82
C TRP A 265 24.55 12.05 -0.06
N ASP A 266 25.55 12.19 0.82
CA ASP A 266 25.82 13.45 1.54
C ASP A 266 26.01 14.68 0.65
N ASN A 267 26.41 14.49 -0.61
CA ASN A 267 26.62 15.57 -1.57
C ASN A 267 25.35 15.97 -2.35
N TYR A 268 24.21 15.30 -2.17
CA TYR A 268 22.97 15.63 -2.86
C TYR A 268 22.28 16.83 -2.20
N SER A 269 22.05 17.92 -2.93
CA SER A 269 21.59 19.20 -2.35
C SER A 269 20.15 19.17 -1.83
N ASN A 270 19.28 18.37 -2.46
CA ASN A 270 17.85 18.31 -2.13
C ASN A 270 17.51 17.11 -1.22
N LYS A 271 18.50 16.54 -0.52
CA LYS A 271 18.27 15.52 0.52
C LYS A 271 17.66 16.17 1.76
N THR A 272 16.87 15.41 2.50
CA THR A 272 16.42 15.80 3.83
C THR A 272 17.59 15.67 4.82
N GLU A 273 17.92 16.76 5.52
CA GLU A 273 18.83 16.76 6.66
C GLU A 273 18.08 17.06 7.96
N GLU A 274 18.54 16.45 9.03
CA GLU A 274 17.96 16.56 10.37
C GLU A 274 18.92 17.36 11.26
N ILE A 275 18.45 18.47 11.84
CA ILE A 275 19.32 19.44 12.52
C ILE A 275 19.47 19.14 14.01
N GLY A 276 20.64 19.46 14.57
CA GLY A 276 20.91 19.34 16.01
C GLY A 276 21.05 17.90 16.52
N ILE A 277 21.28 16.92 15.66
CA ILE A 277 21.57 15.53 16.05
C ILE A 277 22.89 15.45 16.82
N GLN A 278 22.92 14.68 17.91
CA GLN A 278 24.16 14.08 18.41
C GLN A 278 24.43 12.80 17.63
N GLU A 279 25.60 12.73 17.00
CA GLU A 279 25.93 11.67 16.04
C GLU A 279 25.89 10.26 16.67
N CYS A 280 25.35 9.30 15.91
CA CYS A 280 25.11 7.93 16.34
C CYS A 280 26.07 6.94 15.65
N PHE A 281 26.50 5.92 16.39
CA PHE A 281 27.50 4.93 15.97
C PHE A 281 27.01 3.51 16.24
N LEU A 282 27.47 2.54 15.44
CA LEU A 282 27.04 1.15 15.59
C LEU A 282 27.66 0.48 16.83
N ASP A 283 28.88 0.83 17.20
CA ASP A 283 29.62 0.31 18.34
C ASP A 283 29.43 1.15 19.61
N VAL A 284 29.83 0.59 20.76
CA VAL A 284 29.79 1.27 22.06
C VAL A 284 30.90 2.33 22.17
N ASP A 285 32.05 2.11 21.50
CA ASP A 285 33.22 2.99 21.55
C ASP A 285 33.08 4.25 20.67
N GLY A 286 32.03 4.34 19.84
CA GLY A 286 31.75 5.52 19.01
C GLY A 286 32.67 5.65 17.78
N THR A 287 33.11 4.53 17.20
CA THR A 287 34.10 4.49 16.12
C THR A 287 33.54 4.01 14.77
N VAL A 288 32.52 3.14 14.79
CA VAL A 288 31.98 2.44 13.62
C VAL A 288 30.83 3.25 13.01
N ARG A 289 31.07 3.72 11.79
CA ARG A 289 30.13 4.45 10.94
C ARG A 289 29.71 3.58 9.76
N VAL A 290 28.46 3.70 9.33
CA VAL A 290 28.01 3.08 8.07
C VAL A 290 28.48 3.94 6.88
N PRO A 291 28.99 3.34 5.79
CA PRO A 291 29.28 4.07 4.56
C PRO A 291 28.04 4.77 4.00
N GLN A 292 28.22 5.88 3.31
CA GLN A 292 27.10 6.56 2.66
C GLN A 292 26.62 5.81 1.41
N LEU A 293 25.32 5.87 1.14
CA LEU A 293 24.76 5.45 -0.15
C LEU A 293 25.47 6.20 -1.28
N ARG A 294 25.53 5.59 -2.47
CA ARG A 294 26.05 6.24 -3.67
C ARG A 294 25.01 6.28 -4.78
N TYR A 295 24.87 7.45 -5.39
CA TYR A 295 24.00 7.71 -6.53
C TYR A 295 24.82 8.08 -7.76
N TYR A 296 24.16 8.07 -8.91
CA TYR A 296 24.68 8.62 -10.17
C TYR A 296 23.74 9.71 -10.66
N ASN A 297 24.28 10.75 -11.28
CA ASN A 297 23.49 11.80 -11.91
C ASN A 297 22.91 11.29 -13.24
N GLY A 298 21.66 11.64 -13.51
CA GLY A 298 20.92 11.23 -14.68
C GLY A 298 20.26 9.86 -14.56
N ARG A 299 19.60 9.46 -15.65
CA ARG A 299 18.93 8.15 -15.81
C ARG A 299 19.44 7.45 -17.07
N PRO A 300 19.31 6.11 -17.19
CA PRO A 300 19.63 5.42 -18.43
C PRO A 300 18.83 5.98 -19.61
N GLN A 301 19.46 6.18 -20.77
CA GLN A 301 18.77 6.68 -21.96
C GLN A 301 17.56 5.80 -22.29
N GLY A 302 16.40 6.43 -22.51
CA GLY A 302 15.15 5.72 -22.78
C GLY A 302 14.37 5.31 -21.54
N PHE A 303 14.91 5.45 -20.32
CA PHE A 303 14.23 5.03 -19.10
C PHE A 303 12.80 5.63 -19.04
N PRO A 304 11.75 4.81 -18.86
CA PRO A 304 10.37 5.32 -18.84
C PRO A 304 10.12 6.29 -17.69
N GLU A 305 9.14 7.18 -17.86
CA GLU A 305 8.63 8.00 -16.75
C GLU A 305 7.62 7.21 -15.90
N HIS A 306 7.28 7.80 -14.75
CA HIS A 306 6.25 7.26 -13.88
C HIS A 306 4.86 7.51 -14.50
N ALA A 307 3.97 6.52 -14.43
CA ALA A 307 2.60 6.64 -14.94
C ALA A 307 1.72 7.46 -14.00
N ILE A 308 1.91 7.22 -12.70
CA ILE A 308 1.06 7.70 -11.60
C ILE A 308 1.96 8.36 -10.55
N GLY A 309 1.42 9.36 -9.85
CA GLY A 309 2.13 10.10 -8.82
C GLY A 309 3.08 11.15 -9.39
N SER A 310 4.00 11.68 -8.57
CA SER A 310 5.02 12.62 -9.05
C SER A 310 6.21 12.73 -8.11
N TYR A 311 7.42 12.88 -8.67
CA TYR A 311 8.62 13.22 -7.92
C TYR A 311 8.57 14.68 -7.45
N GLU A 312 8.26 15.61 -8.36
CA GLU A 312 8.14 17.05 -8.11
C GLU A 312 7.19 17.36 -6.95
N VAL A 313 5.97 16.79 -6.96
CA VAL A 313 4.94 17.04 -5.95
C VAL A 313 5.41 16.66 -4.54
N LEU A 314 6.27 15.64 -4.42
CA LEU A 314 6.84 15.18 -3.15
C LEU A 314 8.27 15.71 -2.89
N ASN A 315 8.82 16.52 -3.80
CA ASN A 315 10.23 16.93 -3.81
C ASN A 315 11.20 15.73 -3.73
N LEU A 316 10.81 14.56 -4.27
CA LEU A 316 11.66 13.37 -4.33
C LEU A 316 12.69 13.53 -5.47
N PRO A 317 13.89 12.93 -5.36
CA PRO A 317 14.95 13.17 -6.32
C PRO A 317 14.71 12.42 -7.64
N GLU A 318 14.35 13.17 -8.68
CA GLU A 318 14.03 12.62 -10.00
C GLU A 318 15.25 12.45 -10.90
N ASP A 319 16.25 13.32 -10.72
CA ASP A 319 17.43 13.55 -11.55
C ASP A 319 18.58 12.56 -11.32
N ILE A 320 18.41 11.58 -10.44
CA ILE A 320 19.44 10.60 -10.05
C ILE A 320 18.94 9.15 -10.14
N CYS A 321 19.88 8.21 -10.12
CA CYS A 321 19.59 6.78 -9.99
C CYS A 321 20.61 6.05 -9.09
N PHE A 322 20.20 4.87 -8.60
CA PHE A 322 20.97 4.01 -7.72
C PHE A 322 21.18 2.62 -8.36
N ASP A 323 22.40 2.08 -8.24
CA ASP A 323 22.70 0.68 -8.53
C ASP A 323 22.74 -0.15 -7.24
N ARG A 324 22.70 -1.48 -7.35
CA ARG A 324 22.69 -2.38 -6.18
C ARG A 324 23.85 -2.17 -5.21
N TYR A 325 25.05 -1.81 -5.69
CA TYR A 325 26.20 -1.55 -4.83
C TYR A 325 26.11 -0.18 -4.15
N GLY A 326 25.71 0.88 -4.85
CA GLY A 326 25.48 2.19 -4.26
C GLY A 326 24.33 2.20 -3.24
N ARG A 327 23.32 1.33 -3.43
CA ARG A 327 22.17 1.18 -2.53
C ARG A 327 22.40 0.25 -1.34
N TYR A 328 23.04 -0.91 -1.54
CA TYR A 328 23.18 -1.95 -0.51
C TYR A 328 24.61 -2.28 -0.07
N GLY A 329 25.63 -1.78 -0.77
CA GLY A 329 27.04 -1.90 -0.36
C GLY A 329 27.34 -1.40 1.06
N PRO A 330 26.70 -0.32 1.56
CA PRO A 330 26.82 0.09 2.96
C PRO A 330 26.37 -0.95 3.99
N TYR A 331 25.49 -1.89 3.63
CA TYR A 331 24.75 -2.75 4.57
C TYR A 331 25.18 -4.23 4.54
N GLY A 332 26.27 -4.55 3.83
CA GLY A 332 26.83 -5.91 3.75
C GLY A 332 26.83 -6.54 2.36
N PHE A 333 26.28 -5.89 1.34
CA PHE A 333 26.30 -6.39 -0.03
C PHE A 333 27.67 -6.20 -0.69
N GLY A 334 28.14 -7.20 -1.44
CA GLY A 334 29.39 -7.13 -2.21
C GLY A 334 30.67 -7.48 -1.44
N TYR A 335 30.56 -8.07 -0.24
CA TYR A 335 31.70 -8.63 0.49
C TYR A 335 31.30 -9.78 1.43
N SER A 336 32.26 -10.67 1.70
CA SER A 336 32.04 -11.92 2.42
C SER A 336 31.65 -11.77 3.89
N SER A 337 30.90 -12.75 4.40
CA SER A 337 30.56 -12.92 5.82
C SER A 337 31.80 -13.09 6.71
N ARG A 338 32.89 -13.64 6.19
CA ARG A 338 34.21 -13.68 6.87
C ARG A 338 34.74 -12.27 7.18
N ASN A 339 34.44 -11.30 6.31
CA ASN A 339 34.72 -9.87 6.47
C ASN A 339 33.50 -9.09 7.01
N GLY A 340 32.50 -9.78 7.57
CA GLY A 340 31.33 -9.18 8.21
C GLY A 340 30.21 -8.69 7.28
N GLY A 341 30.28 -9.03 5.98
CA GLY A 341 29.22 -8.81 5.01
C GLY A 341 28.23 -9.97 4.94
N LEU A 342 27.64 -10.20 3.77
CA LEU A 342 26.61 -11.21 3.54
C LEU A 342 27.00 -12.31 2.54
N SER A 343 28.22 -12.31 2.00
CA SER A 343 28.68 -13.26 0.97
C SER A 343 27.82 -13.30 -0.32
N VAL A 344 27.11 -12.20 -0.60
CA VAL A 344 26.30 -12.00 -1.81
C VAL A 344 26.82 -10.81 -2.62
N GLY A 345 26.78 -10.92 -3.94
CA GLY A 345 27.24 -9.86 -4.85
C GLY A 345 28.76 -9.66 -4.92
N GLU A 346 29.57 -10.59 -4.38
CA GLU A 346 31.04 -10.53 -4.45
C GLU A 346 31.57 -10.72 -5.88
N HIS A 347 30.82 -11.50 -6.66
CA HIS A 347 31.01 -11.74 -8.10
C HIS A 347 29.89 -11.08 -8.90
N GLY A 348 30.03 -11.05 -10.22
CA GLY A 348 29.21 -10.23 -11.09
C GLY A 348 29.91 -8.95 -11.55
N GLN A 349 29.20 -8.16 -12.35
CA GLN A 349 29.68 -6.88 -12.88
C GLN A 349 29.84 -5.83 -11.75
N LYS A 350 31.01 -5.77 -11.12
CA LYS A 350 31.32 -4.87 -9.99
C LYS A 350 32.17 -3.64 -10.34
N GLU A 351 32.39 -3.34 -11.62
CA GLU A 351 33.17 -2.16 -12.06
C GLU A 351 32.65 -0.88 -11.34
N GLY A 352 33.52 -0.18 -10.60
CA GLY A 352 33.19 1.03 -9.85
C GLY A 352 32.55 0.88 -8.46
N SER A 353 32.26 -0.33 -7.97
CA SER A 353 31.61 -0.52 -6.65
C SER A 353 32.50 -0.16 -5.45
N ASP A 354 33.82 -0.32 -5.56
CA ASP A 354 34.78 -0.03 -4.48
C ASP A 354 34.69 1.42 -3.95
N ALA A 355 34.14 2.34 -4.74
CA ALA A 355 33.87 3.71 -4.31
C ALA A 355 32.95 3.80 -3.07
N VAL A 356 32.12 2.80 -2.80
CA VAL A 356 31.29 2.74 -1.57
C VAL A 356 32.16 2.80 -0.32
N TRP A 357 33.31 2.14 -0.32
CA TRP A 357 34.18 1.99 0.86
C TRP A 357 35.48 2.82 0.78
N GLU A 358 35.54 3.79 -0.14
CA GLU A 358 36.72 4.65 -0.37
C GLU A 358 37.04 5.57 0.83
N LYS A 359 36.00 6.07 1.51
CA LYS A 359 36.12 6.99 2.67
C LYS A 359 35.85 6.33 4.01
N THR A 360 34.89 5.41 4.04
CA THR A 360 34.43 4.71 5.25
C THR A 360 34.65 3.22 5.01
N PRO A 361 35.35 2.49 5.91
CA PRO A 361 35.61 1.07 5.71
C PRO A 361 34.32 0.23 5.70
N ARG A 362 34.45 -1.02 5.24
CA ARG A 362 33.39 -2.04 5.39
C ARG A 362 33.05 -2.25 6.85
N VAL A 363 31.76 -2.38 7.15
CA VAL A 363 31.24 -2.65 8.49
C VAL A 363 31.19 -4.15 8.73
N ASP A 364 31.58 -4.58 9.93
CA ASP A 364 31.37 -5.95 10.40
C ASP A 364 30.04 -6.05 11.15
N PHE A 365 29.02 -6.61 10.50
CA PHE A 365 27.69 -6.71 11.08
C PHE A 365 27.51 -7.89 12.05
N ARG A 366 28.48 -8.80 12.17
CA ARG A 366 28.34 -10.04 12.96
C ARG A 366 28.16 -9.83 14.46
N GLN A 367 28.45 -8.63 14.97
CA GLN A 367 28.41 -8.29 16.39
C GLN A 367 27.52 -7.05 16.65
N VAL A 368 26.62 -6.71 15.72
CA VAL A 368 25.71 -5.57 15.84
C VAL A 368 24.39 -6.02 16.47
N ASP A 369 24.05 -5.50 17.65
CA ASP A 369 22.70 -5.56 18.23
C ASP A 369 21.95 -4.27 17.84
N TRP A 370 21.07 -4.34 16.83
CA TRP A 370 20.35 -3.17 16.35
C TRP A 370 19.45 -2.51 17.40
N ALA A 371 18.94 -3.29 18.36
CA ALA A 371 18.15 -2.76 19.46
C ALA A 371 19.02 -1.93 20.41
N ASP A 372 20.28 -2.33 20.63
CA ASP A 372 21.21 -1.52 21.41
C ASP A 372 21.66 -0.25 20.68
N VAL A 373 21.93 -0.34 19.37
CA VAL A 373 22.24 0.84 18.55
C VAL A 373 21.10 1.85 18.62
N GLN A 374 19.85 1.42 18.40
CA GLN A 374 18.66 2.27 18.50
C GLN A 374 18.54 2.92 19.89
N ARG A 375 18.67 2.13 20.97
CA ARG A 375 18.62 2.65 22.36
C ARG A 375 19.73 3.67 22.65
N ARG A 376 20.97 3.42 22.23
CA ARG A 376 22.09 4.37 22.44
C ARG A 376 21.87 5.66 21.65
N CYS A 377 21.49 5.56 20.39
CA CYS A 377 21.23 6.70 19.52
C CYS A 377 20.10 7.59 20.06
N PHE A 378 18.98 6.98 20.50
CA PHE A 378 17.90 7.71 21.16
C PHE A 378 18.35 8.38 22.46
N LYS A 379 19.11 7.69 23.34
CA LYS A 379 19.60 8.28 24.60
C LYS A 379 20.47 9.53 24.39
N ALA A 380 21.38 9.50 23.41
CA ALA A 380 22.20 10.66 23.06
C ALA A 380 21.35 11.84 22.56
N ASN A 381 20.25 11.55 21.86
CA ASN A 381 19.36 12.53 21.25
C ASN A 381 18.09 12.85 22.07
N GLN A 382 17.91 12.28 23.25
CA GLN A 382 16.63 12.29 23.98
C GLN A 382 16.08 13.70 24.21
N ALA A 383 16.97 14.68 24.41
CA ALA A 383 16.62 16.08 24.59
C ALA A 383 15.87 16.72 23.39
N ARG A 384 15.90 16.12 22.19
CA ARG A 384 15.17 16.62 21.00
C ARG A 384 13.68 16.26 21.01
N PHE A 385 13.27 15.26 21.78
CA PHE A 385 11.94 14.66 21.69
C PHE A 385 10.99 15.12 22.79
N VAL A 386 9.68 14.93 22.57
CA VAL A 386 8.65 15.15 23.61
C VAL A 386 8.94 14.23 24.80
N GLU A 387 8.74 14.73 26.02
CA GLU A 387 8.95 13.93 27.22
C GLU A 387 8.04 12.69 27.24
N LEU A 388 8.61 11.54 27.59
CA LEU A 388 7.90 10.28 27.64
C LEU A 388 6.71 10.40 28.62
N PRO A 389 5.48 10.02 28.24
CA PRO A 389 4.38 9.99 29.17
C PRO A 389 4.73 9.07 30.35
N SER A 390 4.40 9.50 31.57
CA SER A 390 4.67 8.73 32.78
C SER A 390 4.08 7.32 32.64
N LYS A 391 4.92 6.28 32.72
CA LYS A 391 4.47 4.89 32.57
C LYS A 391 3.34 4.60 33.56
N SER A 392 2.10 4.51 33.07
CA SER A 392 1.01 4.00 33.87
C SER A 392 1.28 2.52 34.10
N GLN A 393 1.56 2.13 35.34
CA GLN A 393 1.65 0.72 35.69
C GLN A 393 0.31 0.07 35.33
N THR A 394 0.29 -0.72 34.25
CA THR A 394 -0.93 -1.42 33.83
C THR A 394 -1.33 -2.39 34.93
N PRO A 395 -2.52 -2.28 35.54
CA PRO A 395 -2.96 -3.24 36.54
C PRO A 395 -3.01 -4.63 35.90
N HIS A 396 -2.44 -5.60 36.60
CA HIS A 396 -2.15 -6.98 36.15
C HIS A 396 -3.06 -7.53 35.03
N GLY A 397 -2.46 -7.71 33.85
CA GLY A 397 -3.07 -8.36 32.70
C GLY A 397 -2.11 -8.34 31.51
N PHE A 398 -1.70 -9.53 31.04
CA PHE A 398 -0.70 -9.77 30.00
C PHE A 398 0.71 -9.29 30.34
N TYR A 399 1.59 -10.26 30.63
CA TYR A 399 3.02 -10.04 30.78
C TYR A 399 3.65 -9.75 29.40
N VAL A 400 4.02 -8.49 29.18
CA VAL A 400 5.08 -8.14 28.24
C VAL A 400 6.21 -7.62 29.12
N TYR A 401 7.32 -8.36 29.18
CA TYR A 401 8.44 -8.02 30.05
C TYR A 401 9.21 -6.83 29.46
N GLU A 402 9.30 -5.74 30.23
CA GLU A 402 10.33 -4.72 29.97
C GLU A 402 11.66 -5.22 30.53
N PRO A 403 12.77 -5.25 29.74
CA PRO A 403 14.08 -5.60 30.25
C PRO A 403 14.50 -4.66 31.37
N LYS A 404 14.50 -5.19 32.60
CA LYS A 404 15.05 -4.48 33.76
C LYS A 404 16.54 -4.21 33.49
N PRO A 405 17.01 -2.96 33.60
CA PRO A 405 18.42 -2.67 33.39
C PRO A 405 19.26 -3.45 34.42
N LYS A 406 20.24 -4.19 33.94
CA LYS A 406 21.23 -4.87 34.80
C LYS A 406 22.01 -3.79 35.56
N ILE A 407 21.74 -3.66 36.85
CA ILE A 407 22.50 -2.76 37.73
C ILE A 407 23.85 -3.43 38.00
N SER A 408 24.92 -2.90 37.40
CA SER A 408 26.29 -3.29 37.74
C SER A 408 26.60 -2.89 39.19
N PRO A 409 27.13 -3.79 40.03
CA PRO A 409 27.47 -3.45 41.41
C PRO A 409 28.71 -2.53 41.44
N SER A 410 28.50 -1.27 41.81
CA SER A 410 29.59 -0.33 42.10
C SER A 410 30.35 -0.79 43.35
N SER A 411 31.64 -1.09 43.22
CA SER A 411 32.50 -1.39 44.36
C SER A 411 32.88 -0.12 45.13
N ALA A 412 32.44 -0.02 46.38
CA ALA A 412 33.04 0.86 47.38
C ALA A 412 32.85 0.24 48.77
N LEU A 413 33.93 -0.29 49.33
CA LEU A 413 34.02 -0.67 50.74
C LEU A 413 34.09 0.60 51.60
N GLU A 414 33.52 0.54 52.80
CA GLU A 414 34.17 0.96 54.07
C GLU A 414 33.34 0.45 55.28
N PRO A 415 33.94 0.15 56.45
CA PRO A 415 33.32 -0.74 57.44
C PRO A 415 33.02 -0.12 58.82
N ARG A 416 31.93 -0.58 59.44
CA ARG A 416 31.71 -0.68 60.90
C ARG A 416 30.85 -1.93 61.14
N GLY A 417 30.99 -2.69 62.21
CA GLY A 417 31.72 -2.47 63.46
C GLY A 417 30.94 -3.21 64.55
N VAL A 418 31.50 -4.35 64.95
CA VAL A 418 31.00 -5.44 65.84
C VAL A 418 30.04 -5.03 66.97
N ASP A 419 29.03 -5.90 67.23
CA ASP A 419 28.56 -6.41 68.55
C ASP A 419 27.11 -6.94 68.43
N GLU A 420 26.67 -8.07 69.01
CA GLU A 420 27.33 -9.31 69.46
C GLU A 420 26.23 -10.39 69.69
N ASN A 421 26.61 -11.68 69.73
CA ASN A 421 25.86 -12.83 70.29
C ASN A 421 24.61 -13.44 69.59
N GLU A 422 24.90 -14.55 68.90
CA GLU A 422 24.11 -15.81 68.82
C GLU A 422 23.67 -16.34 70.23
N PRO A 423 22.76 -17.35 70.40
CA PRO A 423 22.73 -18.59 69.61
C PRO A 423 21.37 -19.24 69.24
N GLN A 424 21.40 -19.91 68.08
CA GLN A 424 20.99 -21.29 67.79
C GLN A 424 19.91 -22.00 68.64
N ALA A 425 18.86 -22.46 67.95
CA ALA A 425 18.42 -23.87 67.85
C ALA A 425 17.24 -23.88 66.85
N GLU A 426 17.37 -24.30 65.60
CA GLU A 426 17.60 -25.67 65.10
C GLU A 426 16.48 -26.66 65.50
N LYS A 427 16.01 -27.40 64.47
CA LYS A 427 15.07 -28.55 64.47
C LYS A 427 13.57 -28.25 64.43
N GLU A 428 12.76 -28.95 63.66
CA GLU A 428 12.88 -29.90 62.53
C GLU A 428 11.43 -30.39 62.35
N THR A 429 10.99 -30.70 61.12
CA THR A 429 9.77 -31.50 60.84
C THR A 429 8.39 -30.98 61.35
N ALA A 430 7.26 -31.43 60.81
CA ALA A 430 6.92 -31.83 59.44
C ALA A 430 5.39 -31.87 59.31
N THR A 431 4.92 -31.83 58.05
CA THR A 431 3.70 -32.52 57.58
C THR A 431 2.32 -32.22 58.22
N THR A 432 1.54 -31.50 57.41
CA THR A 432 0.20 -31.88 56.91
C THR A 432 -1.09 -31.70 57.72
N LYS A 433 -2.08 -31.21 56.96
CA LYS A 433 -3.53 -31.53 56.94
C LYS A 433 -4.38 -30.95 58.08
N VAL A 434 -5.32 -30.03 57.81
CA VAL A 434 -6.53 -30.04 56.93
C VAL A 434 -7.79 -30.27 57.78
N ASP A 435 -8.88 -29.61 57.39
CA ASP A 435 -10.23 -29.66 57.96
C ASP A 435 -10.43 -29.03 59.36
N ALA A 436 -11.59 -28.48 59.70
CA ALA A 436 -12.66 -27.88 58.89
C ALA A 436 -13.64 -27.08 59.77
N ALA A 437 -14.33 -26.12 59.14
CA ALA A 437 -15.71 -25.73 59.41
C ALA A 437 -16.11 -24.90 60.68
N LYS A 438 -17.18 -24.13 60.44
CA LYS A 438 -18.32 -23.79 61.33
C LYS A 438 -18.40 -22.45 62.08
N THR A 439 -19.09 -21.51 61.40
CA THR A 439 -20.36 -20.85 61.82
C THR A 439 -20.45 -19.97 63.07
N GLY A 440 -21.01 -18.75 62.88
CA GLY A 440 -21.59 -17.89 63.93
C GLY A 440 -21.64 -16.41 63.52
N LYS A 441 -22.51 -15.94 62.62
CA LYS A 441 -23.96 -15.65 62.77
C LYS A 441 -24.29 -14.40 63.62
N SER A 442 -24.77 -13.34 62.94
CA SER A 442 -25.69 -12.27 63.44
C SER A 442 -25.12 -11.21 64.41
N LYS A 443 -25.66 -9.97 64.56
CA LYS A 443 -26.89 -9.33 64.01
C LYS A 443 -26.85 -7.79 64.20
N ALA A 444 -27.60 -7.04 63.37
CA ALA A 444 -28.32 -5.78 63.69
C ALA A 444 -27.53 -4.50 64.09
N GLU A 445 -28.04 -3.25 63.96
CA GLU A 445 -29.10 -2.60 63.14
C GLU A 445 -29.10 -1.07 63.46
N LYS A 446 -29.76 -0.24 62.60
CA LYS A 446 -30.30 1.13 62.82
C LYS A 446 -29.56 2.35 62.23
N THR A 447 -29.92 2.63 60.97
CA THR A 447 -30.72 3.80 60.52
C THR A 447 -30.73 5.09 61.36
N HIS A 448 -30.50 6.24 60.70
CA HIS A 448 -31.43 7.38 60.75
C HIS A 448 -31.43 8.19 59.43
N THR A 449 -32.55 8.85 59.18
CA THR A 449 -32.96 9.52 57.92
C THR A 449 -32.81 11.04 58.03
N GLU A 450 -32.56 11.76 56.92
CA GLU A 450 -33.44 12.85 56.40
C GLU A 450 -32.84 13.66 55.24
N GLN A 451 -33.75 14.20 54.41
CA GLN A 451 -33.57 15.12 53.29
C GLN A 451 -34.60 16.25 53.50
N PRO A 452 -34.37 17.50 53.06
CA PRO A 452 -35.27 18.03 52.02
C PRO A 452 -34.73 19.13 51.07
N ASP A 453 -35.15 19.03 49.81
CA ASP A 453 -35.71 20.07 48.90
C ASP A 453 -35.37 21.59 48.95
N SER A 454 -34.84 22.06 47.79
CA SER A 454 -35.49 22.99 46.84
C SER A 454 -35.15 24.51 46.70
N LYS A 455 -35.14 24.93 45.42
CA LYS A 455 -35.58 26.21 44.76
C LYS A 455 -34.68 27.46 44.57
N GLU A 456 -34.53 27.78 43.27
CA GLU A 456 -34.70 29.07 42.54
C GLU A 456 -34.41 30.45 43.17
N ALA A 457 -33.63 31.29 42.46
CA ALA A 457 -34.01 32.67 42.04
C ALA A 457 -33.04 33.31 41.01
N LYS A 458 -33.48 34.39 40.33
CA LYS A 458 -32.82 35.09 39.19
C LYS A 458 -32.37 36.53 39.52
N SER A 459 -31.39 37.08 38.78
CA SER A 459 -31.29 38.49 38.27
C SER A 459 -29.97 38.65 37.46
N GLN A 460 -29.89 39.25 36.25
CA GLN A 460 -30.10 40.67 35.82
C GLN A 460 -29.06 41.66 36.42
N VAL A 461 -28.46 42.65 35.73
CA VAL A 461 -28.62 43.23 34.36
C VAL A 461 -27.42 44.13 33.95
N SER A 462 -27.38 44.54 32.66
CA SER A 462 -26.64 45.67 31.98
C SER A 462 -25.30 45.31 31.31
N LYS A 463 -24.98 45.64 30.04
CA LYS A 463 -25.36 46.67 29.03
C LYS A 463 -24.68 48.05 29.20
N ALA A 464 -23.67 48.31 28.34
CA ALA A 464 -23.23 49.64 27.91
C ALA A 464 -22.69 49.58 26.47
N GLU A 465 -22.84 50.65 25.68
CA GLU A 465 -22.56 50.72 24.23
C GLU A 465 -21.53 51.83 23.90
N SER A 466 -20.72 51.64 22.85
CA SER A 466 -20.28 52.64 21.83
C SER A 466 -19.02 52.10 21.11
N LYS A 467 -18.89 52.01 19.77
CA LYS A 467 -19.09 52.95 18.63
C LYS A 467 -18.01 54.02 18.45
N THR A 468 -17.05 53.77 17.56
CA THR A 468 -16.51 54.66 16.47
C THR A 468 -15.77 53.69 15.50
N GLU A 469 -16.00 53.59 14.18
CA GLU A 469 -15.64 54.54 13.09
C GLU A 469 -14.16 55.00 13.16
N SER A 470 -13.35 55.04 12.10
CA SER A 470 -13.54 54.84 10.65
C SER A 470 -12.16 54.66 9.92
N SER A 471 -12.21 54.34 8.62
CA SER A 471 -11.30 54.74 7.54
C SER A 471 -10.28 53.74 6.93
N ASN A 472 -10.26 53.76 5.60
CA ASN A 472 -9.41 52.98 4.68
C ASN A 472 -8.01 53.59 4.54
N ALA A 473 -7.01 52.78 4.15
CA ALA A 473 -6.10 53.09 3.03
C ALA A 473 -5.13 51.93 2.69
N GLU A 474 -5.26 51.36 1.50
CA GLU A 474 -4.11 50.99 0.64
C GLU A 474 -3.59 52.29 -0.05
N PRO A 475 -2.37 52.39 -0.66
CA PRO A 475 -1.77 51.32 -1.50
C PRO A 475 -0.21 51.23 -1.64
N THR A 476 0.23 50.11 -2.25
CA THR A 476 1.34 49.94 -3.23
C THR A 476 2.86 50.11 -2.91
N LYS A 477 3.59 49.04 -3.28
CA LYS A 477 4.83 48.94 -4.13
C LYS A 477 6.25 49.32 -3.63
N ALA A 478 7.14 48.31 -3.81
CA ALA A 478 8.55 48.34 -4.31
C ALA A 478 9.62 49.09 -3.47
N GLU A 479 10.91 48.71 -3.36
CA GLU A 479 11.83 48.02 -4.30
C GLU A 479 13.11 47.53 -3.56
N LYS A 480 14.03 46.79 -4.24
CA LYS A 480 15.35 46.34 -3.71
C LYS A 480 16.43 47.44 -3.84
N PRO A 481 17.51 47.39 -3.03
CA PRO A 481 18.83 46.99 -3.58
C PRO A 481 19.64 46.08 -2.60
N LYS A 482 20.35 45.03 -3.04
CA LYS A 482 21.68 44.96 -3.71
C LYS A 482 22.90 45.43 -2.87
N THR A 483 23.50 44.45 -2.21
CA THR A 483 24.94 44.09 -2.11
C THR A 483 26.04 45.13 -2.32
N GLN A 484 27.02 45.17 -1.41
CA GLN A 484 28.44 45.32 -1.74
C GLN A 484 29.38 44.74 -0.65
N GLU A 485 30.54 44.24 -1.07
CA GLU A 485 31.58 43.59 -0.26
C GLU A 485 32.63 44.61 0.26
N SER A 486 33.34 44.26 1.34
CA SER A 486 34.76 44.63 1.53
C SER A 486 35.45 43.72 2.57
N GLN A 487 36.72 43.43 2.36
CA GLN A 487 37.52 42.41 3.07
C GLN A 487 38.36 42.96 4.25
N ASP A 488 38.92 42.01 5.02
CA ASP A 488 40.19 42.01 5.78
C ASP A 488 40.52 43.14 6.78
N THR A 489 40.75 42.77 8.05
CA THR A 489 42.13 42.60 8.59
C THR A 489 42.11 42.11 10.06
N ASP A 490 43.08 41.27 10.42
CA ASP A 490 43.30 40.79 11.79
C ASP A 490 43.99 41.84 12.68
N GLU A 491 43.66 41.86 13.98
CA GLU A 491 44.64 42.13 15.05
C GLU A 491 44.14 41.57 16.40
N GLU A 492 45.04 40.98 17.19
CA GLU A 492 44.74 40.16 18.37
C GLU A 492 45.26 40.82 19.66
N GLU A 493 44.39 41.17 20.62
CA GLU A 493 44.82 41.53 21.99
C GLU A 493 43.80 41.09 23.06
N VAL A 494 44.28 40.79 24.28
CA VAL A 494 43.68 39.75 25.15
C VAL A 494 43.22 40.26 26.54
N LYS A 495 41.94 40.00 26.86
CA LYS A 495 41.26 39.93 28.21
C LYS A 495 41.05 41.25 29.00
N PRO A 496 40.13 41.28 30.02
CA PRO A 496 39.28 40.20 30.53
C PRO A 496 37.74 40.46 30.58
N GLU A 497 37.00 39.37 30.37
CA GLU A 497 35.78 38.93 31.07
C GLU A 497 34.90 39.97 31.82
N LYS A 498 33.71 40.22 31.25
CA LYS A 498 32.49 40.56 32.02
C LYS A 498 31.31 39.76 31.48
N THR A 499 30.76 38.88 32.31
CA THR A 499 29.60 38.05 32.03
C THR A 499 28.38 38.93 31.70
N LYS A 500 27.90 38.87 30.45
CA LYS A 500 26.55 39.36 30.10
C LYS A 500 25.56 38.21 30.32
N PRO A 501 24.36 38.48 30.87
CA PRO A 501 23.34 37.45 31.02
C PRO A 501 22.91 36.92 29.65
N GLU A 502 22.76 35.60 29.52
CA GLU A 502 22.20 34.98 28.32
C GLU A 502 20.83 35.57 28.02
N SER A 503 20.64 36.00 26.77
CA SER A 503 19.31 36.21 26.21
C SER A 503 18.54 34.88 26.26
N PRO A 504 17.27 34.85 26.70
CA PRO A 504 16.52 33.61 26.80
C PRO A 504 16.42 32.96 25.41
N LYS A 505 16.95 31.73 25.28
CA LYS A 505 16.73 30.91 24.09
C LYS A 505 15.22 30.76 23.88
N ALA A 506 14.77 30.92 22.63
CA ALA A 506 13.40 30.60 22.27
C ALA A 506 13.10 29.13 22.65
N PRO A 507 11.88 28.79 23.11
CA PRO A 507 11.56 27.44 23.53
C PRO A 507 11.74 26.47 22.36
N GLU A 508 12.72 25.56 22.49
CA GLU A 508 12.99 24.51 21.51
C GLU A 508 11.75 23.63 21.36
N THR A 509 11.15 23.64 20.18
CA THR A 509 9.95 22.84 19.89
C THR A 509 10.36 21.38 19.80
N LYS A 510 9.98 20.60 20.81
CA LYS A 510 10.26 19.16 20.88
C LYS A 510 9.58 18.41 19.73
N MET A 511 10.27 17.40 19.20
CA MET A 511 9.79 16.60 18.07
C MET A 511 9.04 15.34 18.53
N PRO A 512 8.03 14.90 17.77
CA PRO A 512 7.38 13.60 18.00
C PRO A 512 8.31 12.44 17.63
N ARG A 513 8.07 11.26 18.19
CA ARG A 513 8.72 10.00 17.79
C ARG A 513 7.78 9.13 16.96
N THR A 514 8.37 8.36 16.04
CA THR A 514 7.64 7.47 15.14
C THR A 514 8.18 6.05 15.22
N ALA A 515 7.33 5.06 15.53
CA ALA A 515 7.71 3.66 15.38
C ALA A 515 7.53 3.21 13.92
N VAL A 516 8.42 2.36 13.42
CA VAL A 516 8.28 1.67 12.14
C VAL A 516 8.19 0.18 12.44
N VAL A 517 6.96 -0.32 12.39
CA VAL A 517 6.60 -1.68 12.80
C VAL A 517 6.54 -2.56 11.57
N VAL A 518 7.60 -3.35 11.38
CA VAL A 518 7.74 -4.26 10.25
C VAL A 518 7.09 -5.60 10.61
N ARG A 519 6.24 -6.11 9.71
CA ARG A 519 5.39 -7.29 9.97
C ARG A 519 5.99 -8.57 9.41
N CYS A 520 6.19 -9.59 10.24
CA CYS A 520 6.55 -10.95 9.79
C CYS A 520 5.91 -12.04 10.66
N TRP A 521 6.33 -13.29 10.48
CA TRP A 521 5.87 -14.45 11.25
C TRP A 521 7.06 -15.30 11.71
N ASP A 522 6.85 -16.17 12.69
CA ASP A 522 7.88 -16.97 13.35
C ASP A 522 8.47 -18.09 12.46
N GLU A 523 7.78 -18.45 11.39
CA GLU A 523 8.27 -19.34 10.32
C GLU A 523 8.79 -18.55 9.10
N TYR A 524 9.15 -17.26 9.25
CA TYR A 524 9.67 -16.47 8.12
C TYR A 524 11.06 -16.95 7.72
N HIS A 525 11.25 -17.26 6.43
CA HIS A 525 12.54 -17.70 5.91
C HIS A 525 13.42 -16.50 5.56
N TRP A 526 14.25 -16.09 6.51
CA TRP A 526 15.18 -14.97 6.36
C TRP A 526 16.27 -15.26 5.32
N ARG A 527 16.32 -14.45 4.27
CA ARG A 527 17.39 -14.47 3.25
C ARG A 527 18.30 -13.25 3.40
N GLU A 528 19.46 -13.29 2.75
CA GLU A 528 20.46 -12.21 2.77
C GLU A 528 19.88 -10.89 2.25
N GLU A 529 18.92 -10.97 1.34
CA GLU A 529 18.20 -9.83 0.78
C GLU A 529 17.26 -9.16 1.81
N ASP A 530 16.56 -9.95 2.64
CA ASP A 530 15.75 -9.42 3.74
C ASP A 530 16.62 -8.70 4.77
N ILE A 531 17.76 -9.32 5.11
CA ILE A 531 18.73 -8.79 6.07
C ILE A 531 19.30 -7.47 5.56
N VAL A 532 19.73 -7.38 4.29
CA VAL A 532 20.31 -6.14 3.75
C VAL A 532 19.28 -5.02 3.64
N ASN A 533 18.03 -5.35 3.29
CA ASN A 533 16.93 -4.38 3.27
C ASN A 533 16.61 -3.86 4.69
N LEU A 534 16.51 -4.75 5.69
CA LEU A 534 16.21 -4.37 7.07
C LEU A 534 17.34 -3.55 7.72
N ARG A 535 18.61 -3.92 7.50
CA ARG A 535 19.77 -3.10 7.91
C ARG A 535 19.74 -1.70 7.30
N SER A 536 19.33 -1.59 6.03
CA SER A 536 19.20 -0.29 5.35
C SER A 536 18.09 0.55 5.96
N LEU A 537 16.92 -0.05 6.24
CA LEU A 537 15.78 0.60 6.89
C LEU A 537 16.16 1.12 8.28
N ILE A 538 16.81 0.30 9.11
CA ILE A 538 17.24 0.67 10.46
C ILE A 538 18.29 1.79 10.43
N THR A 539 19.32 1.66 9.59
CA THR A 539 20.38 2.68 9.51
C THR A 539 19.83 4.02 9.03
N GLU A 540 19.08 4.01 7.94
CA GLU A 540 18.60 5.22 7.32
C GLU A 540 17.55 5.90 8.20
N LEU A 541 16.62 5.16 8.82
CA LEU A 541 15.58 5.76 9.64
C LEU A 541 16.02 6.05 11.08
N ALA A 542 16.57 5.09 11.83
CA ALA A 542 16.90 5.32 13.24
C ALA A 542 18.22 6.08 13.44
N ILE A 543 19.28 5.73 12.69
CA ILE A 543 20.62 6.28 12.95
C ILE A 543 20.76 7.67 12.34
N THR A 544 20.39 7.83 11.07
CA THR A 544 20.51 9.10 10.34
C THR A 544 19.59 10.20 10.90
N SER A 545 18.44 9.84 11.51
CA SER A 545 17.54 10.81 12.17
C SER A 545 17.88 11.11 13.63
N GLY A 546 18.88 10.43 14.20
CA GLY A 546 19.19 10.50 15.63
C GLY A 546 18.05 9.99 16.53
N GLY A 547 17.42 8.87 16.18
CA GLY A 547 16.39 8.21 16.99
C GLY A 547 14.96 8.78 16.91
N ARG A 548 14.66 9.60 15.89
CA ARG A 548 13.28 10.08 15.60
C ARG A 548 12.38 8.93 15.16
N TYR A 549 12.94 8.03 14.34
CA TYR A 549 12.34 6.75 14.01
C TYR A 549 12.93 5.63 14.87
N ASP A 550 12.12 4.64 15.22
CA ASP A 550 12.49 3.45 16.00
C ASP A 550 11.89 2.21 15.31
N ILE A 551 12.70 1.23 14.92
CA ILE A 551 12.25 0.08 14.12
C ILE A 551 11.93 -1.07 15.07
N HIS A 552 10.80 -1.73 14.83
CA HIS A 552 10.32 -2.89 15.60
C HIS A 552 9.87 -4.00 14.66
N LEU A 553 10.05 -5.25 15.08
CA LEU A 553 9.51 -6.43 14.40
C LEU A 553 8.26 -6.92 15.14
N LEU A 554 7.10 -6.86 14.49
CA LEU A 554 5.86 -7.43 15.01
C LEU A 554 5.64 -8.81 14.37
N VAL A 555 5.94 -9.85 15.13
CA VAL A 555 6.07 -11.22 14.65
C VAL A 555 4.87 -12.05 15.09
N GLN A 556 4.12 -12.59 14.14
CA GLN A 556 3.05 -13.53 14.46
C GLN A 556 3.62 -14.91 14.78
N VAL A 557 3.15 -15.54 15.85
CA VAL A 557 3.35 -16.98 16.10
C VAL A 557 2.20 -17.75 15.46
N LYS A 558 2.48 -18.58 14.46
CA LYS A 558 1.46 -19.38 13.77
C LYS A 558 1.05 -20.61 14.59
N ASN A 559 2.02 -21.41 15.06
CA ASN A 559 1.75 -22.65 15.79
C ASN A 559 1.69 -22.43 17.31
N GLU A 560 0.63 -21.78 17.77
CA GLU A 560 0.43 -21.47 19.20
C GLU A 560 0.32 -22.70 20.11
N ALA A 561 -0.13 -23.83 19.57
CA ALA A 561 -0.27 -25.08 20.31
C ALA A 561 1.10 -25.68 20.67
N ALA A 562 2.10 -25.53 19.80
CA ALA A 562 3.49 -25.86 20.08
C ALA A 562 4.20 -24.74 20.87
N HIS A 563 3.90 -23.48 20.58
CA HIS A 563 4.59 -22.31 21.12
C HIS A 563 3.61 -21.34 21.81
N PRO A 564 3.18 -21.62 23.05
CA PRO A 564 2.24 -20.77 23.80
C PRO A 564 2.94 -19.52 24.38
N VAL A 565 3.48 -18.66 23.50
CA VAL A 565 4.31 -17.48 23.85
C VAL A 565 3.60 -16.44 24.72
N TRP A 566 2.27 -16.43 24.75
CA TRP A 566 1.48 -15.55 25.61
C TRP A 566 1.32 -16.08 27.05
N ALA A 567 1.69 -17.33 27.31
CA ALA A 567 1.51 -18.03 28.59
C ALA A 567 2.84 -18.47 29.25
N ASP A 568 3.92 -18.71 28.50
CA ASP A 568 5.26 -19.02 29.04
C ASP A 568 6.33 -18.05 28.48
N GLU A 569 6.93 -17.25 29.36
CA GLU A 569 8.00 -16.29 29.05
C GLU A 569 9.28 -16.99 28.53
N ARG A 570 9.57 -18.22 28.98
CA ARG A 570 10.73 -18.96 28.48
C ARG A 570 10.54 -19.35 27.01
N ILE A 571 9.34 -19.81 26.65
CA ILE A 571 8.96 -20.14 25.26
C ILE A 571 8.98 -18.87 24.39
N TYR A 572 8.59 -17.71 24.93
CA TYR A 572 8.67 -16.42 24.22
C TYR A 572 10.10 -16.13 23.75
N TYR A 573 11.10 -16.23 24.62
CA TYR A 573 12.50 -15.98 24.23
C TYR A 573 13.11 -17.11 23.39
N GLU A 574 12.83 -18.37 23.73
CA GLU A 574 13.27 -19.54 22.97
C GLU A 574 12.82 -19.43 21.50
N ARG A 575 11.56 -19.02 21.25
CA ARG A 575 11.05 -18.82 19.90
C ARG A 575 11.74 -17.65 19.17
N ILE A 576 12.10 -16.57 19.86
CA ILE A 576 12.88 -15.47 19.25
C ILE A 576 14.28 -15.94 18.85
N GLU A 577 14.95 -16.71 19.71
CA GLU A 577 16.29 -17.23 19.45
C GLU A 577 16.32 -18.20 18.26
N GLU A 578 15.29 -19.05 18.11
CA GLU A 578 15.12 -19.97 16.99
C GLU A 578 14.73 -19.28 15.66
N SER A 579 13.85 -18.26 15.72
CA SER A 579 13.15 -17.74 14.53
C SER A 579 13.77 -16.48 13.92
N ILE A 580 14.56 -15.73 14.69
CA ILE A 580 14.99 -14.37 14.33
C ILE A 580 16.52 -14.29 14.30
N PRO A 581 17.13 -13.73 13.22
CA PRO A 581 18.57 -13.50 13.14
C PRO A 581 19.09 -12.70 14.32
N GLU A 582 20.28 -13.07 14.81
CA GLU A 582 20.84 -12.59 16.07
C GLU A 582 20.85 -11.06 16.21
N GLU A 583 21.20 -10.33 15.13
CA GLU A 583 21.26 -8.87 15.09
C GLU A 583 19.91 -8.16 15.32
N PHE A 584 18.78 -8.84 15.08
CA PHE A 584 17.43 -8.26 15.17
C PHE A 584 16.62 -8.75 16.38
N ARG A 585 17.09 -9.75 17.14
CA ARG A 585 16.32 -10.38 18.24
C ARG A 585 15.78 -9.38 19.27
N GLY A 586 16.55 -8.33 19.56
CA GLY A 586 16.15 -7.28 20.52
C GLY A 586 15.06 -6.31 20.03
N LEU A 587 14.62 -6.40 18.77
CA LEU A 587 13.58 -5.56 18.16
C LEU A 587 12.18 -6.20 18.19
N VAL A 588 12.06 -7.42 18.75
CA VAL A 588 10.92 -8.32 18.50
C VAL A 588 9.81 -8.19 19.54
N THR A 589 8.59 -7.99 19.06
CA THR A 589 7.34 -8.21 19.79
C THR A 589 6.58 -9.37 19.16
N LEU A 590 6.42 -10.49 19.89
CA LEU A 590 5.58 -11.59 19.43
C LEU A 590 4.10 -11.30 19.71
N TRP A 591 3.22 -11.75 18.81
CA TRP A 591 1.76 -11.75 19.02
C TRP A 591 1.12 -13.05 18.51
N SER A 592 -0.10 -13.32 18.95
CA SER A 592 -0.84 -14.54 18.60
C SER A 592 -2.34 -14.28 18.39
N GLU A 593 -3.02 -15.15 17.64
CA GLU A 593 -4.47 -15.11 17.44
C GLU A 593 -5.21 -15.31 18.77
N THR A 594 -4.81 -16.28 19.61
CA THR A 594 -5.45 -16.48 20.93
C THR A 594 -5.32 -15.23 21.81
N GLN A 595 -4.18 -14.53 21.72
CA GLN A 595 -3.97 -13.26 22.42
C GLN A 595 -4.92 -12.18 21.90
N MET A 596 -5.11 -12.06 20.58
CA MET A 596 -6.05 -11.10 19.98
C MET A 596 -7.50 -11.44 20.31
N LEU A 597 -7.89 -12.72 20.29
CA LEU A 597 -9.20 -13.19 20.71
C LEU A 597 -9.50 -12.83 22.18
N SER A 598 -8.52 -12.99 23.06
CA SER A 598 -8.65 -12.67 24.49
C SER A 598 -8.81 -11.15 24.74
N LEU A 599 -8.01 -10.33 24.06
CA LEU A 599 -8.08 -8.87 24.14
C LEU A 599 -9.36 -8.30 23.52
N TYR A 600 -9.78 -8.85 22.38
CA TYR A 600 -10.87 -8.33 21.54
C TYR A 600 -12.02 -9.34 21.40
N GLN A 601 -12.39 -9.98 22.52
CA GLN A 601 -13.49 -10.93 22.61
C GLN A 601 -14.84 -10.33 22.17
N GLY A 602 -15.74 -11.17 21.62
CA GLY A 602 -17.12 -10.78 21.32
C GLY A 602 -17.32 -9.97 20.03
N ILE A 603 -16.31 -9.92 19.16
CA ILE A 603 -16.47 -9.48 17.77
C ILE A 603 -17.26 -10.56 17.01
N TYR A 604 -18.27 -10.16 16.25
CA TYR A 604 -19.02 -11.07 15.38
C TYR A 604 -18.28 -11.24 14.06
N ASP A 605 -17.82 -12.45 13.77
CA ASP A 605 -17.15 -12.79 12.52
C ASP A 605 -18.17 -13.06 11.40
N HIS A 606 -17.91 -12.49 10.22
CA HIS A 606 -18.70 -12.73 9.02
C HIS A 606 -18.17 -13.93 8.22
N PHE A 607 -16.98 -14.45 8.54
CA PHE A 607 -16.29 -15.49 7.77
C PHE A 607 -16.21 -15.16 6.27
N THR A 608 -15.97 -13.88 5.96
CA THR A 608 -15.98 -13.32 4.59
C THR A 608 -14.99 -14.01 3.64
N ARG A 609 -13.99 -14.71 4.18
CA ARG A 609 -13.00 -15.51 3.46
C ARG A 609 -12.98 -16.99 3.91
N GLY A 610 -14.10 -17.50 4.42
CA GLY A 610 -14.22 -18.85 4.96
C GLY A 610 -13.85 -18.97 6.45
N PRO A 611 -14.04 -20.17 7.04
CA PRO A 611 -13.78 -20.44 8.46
C PRO A 611 -12.30 -20.46 8.82
N ASP A 612 -11.43 -20.79 7.87
CA ASP A 612 -9.97 -20.93 8.07
C ASP A 612 -9.25 -19.57 8.17
N LEU A 613 -9.94 -18.47 7.84
CA LEU A 613 -9.47 -17.10 7.99
C LEU A 613 -10.40 -16.30 8.94
N PRO A 614 -10.34 -16.59 10.26
CA PRO A 614 -11.15 -15.91 11.27
C PRO A 614 -10.68 -14.47 11.57
N VAL A 615 -11.54 -13.69 12.22
CA VAL A 615 -11.35 -12.25 12.47
C VAL A 615 -10.17 -11.91 13.38
N HIS A 616 -9.75 -12.83 14.23
CA HIS A 616 -8.57 -12.69 15.10
C HIS A 616 -7.29 -13.31 14.48
N GLY A 617 -7.42 -14.07 13.39
CA GLY A 617 -6.32 -14.77 12.73
C GLY A 617 -5.45 -13.92 11.82
N VAL A 618 -4.49 -14.56 11.14
CA VAL A 618 -3.40 -13.94 10.36
C VAL A 618 -3.86 -12.77 9.48
N TYR A 619 -5.03 -12.92 8.86
CA TYR A 619 -5.53 -12.08 7.77
C TYR A 619 -6.26 -10.82 8.25
N ARG A 620 -6.84 -10.84 9.46
CA ARG A 620 -7.63 -9.73 10.03
C ARG A 620 -7.07 -9.24 11.38
N GLY A 621 -6.66 -10.15 12.26
CA GLY A 621 -6.17 -9.87 13.61
C GLY A 621 -4.87 -9.06 13.66
N LEU A 622 -4.13 -8.99 12.56
CA LEU A 622 -2.94 -8.15 12.43
C LEU A 622 -3.19 -6.66 12.78
N SER A 623 -4.32 -6.08 12.36
CA SER A 623 -4.66 -4.69 12.75
C SER A 623 -4.91 -4.57 14.25
N MET A 624 -5.45 -5.63 14.87
CA MET A 624 -5.65 -5.69 16.31
C MET A 624 -4.33 -5.78 17.08
N ALA A 625 -3.35 -6.50 16.53
CA ALA A 625 -1.98 -6.57 17.05
C ALA A 625 -1.27 -5.21 16.93
N MET A 626 -1.41 -4.51 15.80
CA MET A 626 -0.88 -3.16 15.60
C MET A 626 -1.51 -2.14 16.56
N GLN A 627 -2.84 -2.20 16.76
CA GLN A 627 -3.58 -1.43 17.77
C GLN A 627 -3.04 -1.69 19.20
N TYR A 628 -2.78 -2.95 19.54
CA TYR A 628 -2.29 -3.33 20.86
C TYR A 628 -0.82 -2.94 21.09
N PHE A 629 0.03 -3.07 20.06
CA PHE A 629 1.40 -2.56 20.06
C PHE A 629 1.42 -1.06 20.36
N ALA A 630 0.65 -0.25 19.64
CA ALA A 630 0.57 1.18 19.87
C ALA A 630 -0.02 1.57 21.24
N HIS A 631 -0.89 0.73 21.81
CA HIS A 631 -1.38 0.89 23.18
C HIS A 631 -0.29 0.60 24.23
N LYS A 632 0.60 -0.37 23.98
CA LYS A 632 1.73 -0.71 24.86
C LYS A 632 2.92 0.24 24.73
N HIS A 633 3.04 0.96 23.62
CA HIS A 633 4.13 1.90 23.34
C HIS A 633 3.66 3.37 23.26
N PRO A 634 3.24 3.98 24.39
CA PRO A 634 2.77 5.37 24.43
C PRO A 634 3.86 6.42 24.15
N GLU A 635 5.14 6.01 24.07
CA GLU A 635 6.29 6.86 23.74
C GLU A 635 6.37 7.33 22.27
N TYR A 636 5.55 6.77 21.38
CA TYR A 636 5.46 7.21 19.97
C TYR A 636 4.16 7.96 19.71
N ASP A 637 4.22 8.98 18.86
CA ASP A 637 3.02 9.72 18.42
C ASP A 637 2.49 9.21 17.07
N TYR A 638 3.35 8.56 16.29
CA TYR A 638 3.03 7.97 15.00
C TYR A 638 3.62 6.57 14.86
N PHE A 639 2.98 5.77 14.01
CA PHE A 639 3.37 4.40 13.74
C PHE A 639 3.24 4.13 12.25
N TRP A 640 4.32 3.74 11.59
CA TRP A 640 4.26 3.10 10.28
C TRP A 640 4.01 1.60 10.47
N GLN A 641 2.95 1.09 9.86
CA GLN A 641 2.82 -0.33 9.56
C GLN A 641 3.56 -0.57 8.23
N TRP A 642 4.56 -1.46 8.24
CA TRP A 642 5.43 -1.71 7.08
C TRP A 642 5.50 -3.21 6.77
N GLU A 643 5.48 -3.56 5.48
CA GLU A 643 5.46 -4.97 5.04
C GLU A 643 6.85 -5.45 4.67
N MET A 644 7.18 -6.71 5.04
CA MET A 644 8.48 -7.31 4.73
C MET A 644 8.75 -7.49 3.23
N ASP A 645 7.74 -7.34 2.36
CA ASP A 645 7.85 -7.45 0.91
C ASP A 645 7.83 -6.08 0.18
N VAL A 646 7.93 -4.96 0.92
CA VAL A 646 8.17 -3.64 0.32
C VAL A 646 9.68 -3.39 0.13
N ARG A 647 10.08 -2.86 -1.02
CA ARG A 647 11.44 -2.37 -1.29
C ARG A 647 11.43 -0.91 -1.77
N TYR A 648 12.51 -0.20 -1.47
CA TYR A 648 12.75 1.16 -1.96
C TYR A 648 14.19 1.34 -2.45
N THR A 649 14.34 1.77 -3.70
CA THR A 649 15.64 1.95 -4.37
C THR A 649 16.36 3.25 -4.00
N GLY A 650 15.71 4.17 -3.29
CA GLY A 650 16.31 5.41 -2.77
C GLY A 650 16.59 5.36 -1.26
N HIS A 651 16.75 6.54 -0.66
CA HIS A 651 17.01 6.71 0.77
C HIS A 651 15.72 6.82 1.61
N TYR A 652 15.48 5.87 2.52
CA TYR A 652 14.26 5.75 3.32
C TYR A 652 13.94 7.00 4.17
N TYR A 653 14.92 7.62 4.82
CA TYR A 653 14.67 8.85 5.61
C TYR A 653 14.20 10.03 4.75
N ASP A 654 14.69 10.13 3.51
CA ASP A 654 14.27 11.18 2.59
C ASP A 654 12.83 10.93 2.12
N LEU A 655 12.50 9.67 1.79
CA LEU A 655 11.14 9.26 1.50
C LEU A 655 10.19 9.58 2.66
N PHE A 656 10.42 9.01 3.85
CA PHE A 656 9.51 9.12 4.99
C PHE A 656 9.29 10.58 5.39
N SER A 657 10.37 11.37 5.48
CA SER A 657 10.28 12.79 5.85
C SER A 657 9.53 13.62 4.83
N LYS A 658 9.68 13.34 3.52
CA LYS A 658 8.97 14.04 2.45
C LYS A 658 7.50 13.65 2.36
N LEU A 659 7.16 12.36 2.52
CA LEU A 659 5.78 11.89 2.63
C LEU A 659 5.06 12.56 3.81
N GLU A 660 5.71 12.64 4.98
CA GLU A 660 5.18 13.31 6.18
C GLU A 660 5.01 14.82 5.97
N SER A 661 6.05 15.52 5.50
CA SER A 661 6.04 16.97 5.24
C SER A 661 4.96 17.37 4.24
N TRP A 662 4.85 16.64 3.12
CA TRP A 662 3.82 16.87 2.12
C TRP A 662 2.40 16.63 2.67
N SER A 663 2.21 15.53 3.41
CA SER A 663 0.92 15.21 4.05
C SER A 663 0.51 16.28 5.06
N LYS A 664 1.48 16.84 5.80
CA LYS A 664 1.28 17.94 6.74
C LYS A 664 0.83 19.24 6.04
N ALA A 665 1.36 19.52 4.85
CA ALA A 665 0.97 20.67 4.04
C ALA A 665 -0.46 20.55 3.45
N GLN A 666 -1.01 19.35 3.28
CA GLN A 666 -2.33 19.17 2.65
C GLN A 666 -3.49 19.80 3.47
N PRO A 667 -4.34 20.66 2.86
CA PRO A 667 -5.56 21.14 3.48
C PRO A 667 -6.65 20.06 3.49
N ARG A 668 -7.48 20.03 4.53
CA ARG A 668 -8.63 19.12 4.67
C ARG A 668 -9.72 19.37 3.63
N LYS A 669 -9.82 20.61 3.10
CA LYS A 669 -10.78 20.96 2.06
C LYS A 669 -10.48 20.24 0.75
N GLY A 670 -11.45 19.46 0.26
CA GLY A 670 -11.29 18.65 -0.95
C GLY A 670 -10.37 17.44 -0.78
N LEU A 671 -9.96 17.08 0.46
CA LEU A 671 -8.91 16.10 0.71
C LEU A 671 -9.38 14.68 0.39
N TRP A 672 -10.58 14.31 0.84
CA TRP A 672 -11.16 12.99 0.56
C TRP A 672 -11.44 12.78 -0.93
N GLU A 673 -11.74 13.84 -1.66
CA GLU A 673 -11.96 13.86 -3.10
C GLU A 673 -10.66 13.73 -3.89
N ARG A 674 -9.54 14.31 -3.42
CA ARG A 674 -8.21 14.06 -4.00
C ARG A 674 -7.71 12.65 -3.67
N ASN A 675 -7.92 12.21 -2.42
CA ASN A 675 -7.47 10.89 -1.95
C ASN A 675 -8.14 9.73 -2.69
N SER A 676 -9.35 9.89 -3.20
CA SER A 676 -10.12 8.82 -3.87
C SER A 676 -9.81 8.68 -5.37
N ARG A 677 -8.67 9.20 -5.84
CA ARG A 677 -8.30 9.28 -7.26
C ARG A 677 -6.82 8.98 -7.47
N PHE A 678 -6.50 8.32 -8.58
CA PHE A 678 -5.12 8.22 -9.07
C PHE A 678 -4.74 9.51 -9.81
N TYR A 679 -3.55 10.05 -9.51
CA TYR A 679 -3.01 11.24 -10.19
C TYR A 679 -2.06 10.80 -11.32
N PHE A 680 -2.39 11.16 -12.57
CA PHE A 680 -1.59 10.93 -13.77
C PHE A 680 -1.09 12.29 -14.31
N PRO A 681 0.16 12.71 -14.08
CA PRO A 681 0.63 14.04 -14.47
C PRO A 681 0.44 14.35 -15.96
N SER A 682 0.72 13.37 -16.83
CA SER A 682 0.59 13.50 -18.29
C SER A 682 -0.83 13.71 -18.80
N ILE A 683 -1.86 13.54 -17.95
CA ILE A 683 -3.29 13.70 -18.29
C ILE A 683 -3.97 14.77 -17.44
N HIS A 684 -3.60 14.89 -16.17
CA HIS A 684 -4.23 15.83 -15.23
C HIS A 684 -3.51 17.17 -15.13
N GLY A 685 -2.33 17.32 -15.73
CA GLY A 685 -1.52 18.53 -15.62
C GLY A 685 -0.82 18.61 -14.26
N THR A 686 -0.79 19.80 -13.66
CA THR A 686 -0.18 20.02 -12.35
C THR A 686 -1.01 19.43 -11.21
N TRP A 687 -0.44 19.38 -10.00
CA TRP A 687 -1.19 18.97 -8.80
C TRP A 687 -2.34 19.94 -8.48
N GLU A 688 -2.17 21.23 -8.77
CA GLU A 688 -3.19 22.26 -8.66
C GLU A 688 -4.34 22.02 -9.65
N ASP A 689 -4.03 21.70 -10.90
CA ASP A 689 -5.02 21.37 -11.94
C ASP A 689 -5.82 20.12 -11.56
N PHE A 690 -5.13 19.05 -11.14
CA PHE A 690 -5.74 17.85 -10.58
C PHE A 690 -6.65 18.15 -9.38
N SER A 691 -6.19 19.01 -8.47
CA SER A 691 -6.93 19.41 -7.27
C SER A 691 -8.20 20.19 -7.61
N GLN A 692 -8.17 21.04 -8.64
CA GLN A 692 -9.36 21.74 -9.13
C GLN A 692 -10.30 20.80 -9.88
N MET A 693 -9.76 19.91 -10.72
CA MET A 693 -10.51 18.89 -11.44
C MET A 693 -11.28 17.99 -10.46
N ALA A 694 -10.62 17.44 -9.44
CA ALA A 694 -11.25 16.58 -8.44
C ALA A 694 -12.38 17.32 -7.68
N ARG A 695 -12.19 18.61 -7.37
CA ARG A 695 -13.24 19.46 -6.78
C ARG A 695 -14.42 19.64 -7.73
N VAL A 696 -14.19 19.99 -8.98
CA VAL A 696 -15.25 20.25 -9.98
C VAL A 696 -16.04 18.97 -10.24
N GLN A 697 -15.37 17.84 -10.48
CA GLN A 697 -16.02 16.55 -10.68
C GLN A 697 -16.87 16.12 -9.48
N SER A 698 -16.35 16.21 -8.25
CA SER A 698 -17.13 15.86 -7.05
C SER A 698 -18.24 16.86 -6.69
N GLN A 699 -18.21 18.10 -7.19
CA GLN A 699 -19.27 19.09 -6.96
C GLN A 699 -20.37 19.09 -8.03
N MET A 700 -20.01 18.85 -9.29
CA MET A 700 -20.93 18.90 -10.44
C MET A 700 -21.39 17.52 -10.91
N GLY A 701 -20.67 16.46 -10.51
CA GLY A 701 -20.81 15.11 -11.02
C GLY A 701 -20.13 14.90 -12.37
N VAL A 702 -19.94 13.64 -12.74
CA VAL A 702 -19.45 13.24 -14.08
C VAL A 702 -20.47 12.32 -14.74
N VAL A 703 -20.68 12.47 -16.06
CA VAL A 703 -21.50 11.54 -16.83
C VAL A 703 -20.75 10.21 -16.98
N SER A 704 -21.07 9.25 -16.10
CA SER A 704 -20.60 7.85 -16.18
C SER A 704 -21.71 6.94 -16.71
N ALA A 705 -21.35 5.68 -17.02
CA ALA A 705 -22.32 4.66 -17.44
C ALA A 705 -23.47 4.46 -16.43
N ASP A 706 -23.20 4.66 -15.13
CA ASP A 706 -24.19 4.51 -14.04
C ASP A 706 -25.21 5.67 -14.02
N ASN A 707 -24.80 6.86 -14.45
CA ASN A 707 -25.60 8.09 -14.38
C ASN A 707 -26.16 8.55 -15.75
N ILE A 708 -25.79 7.92 -16.87
CA ILE A 708 -26.14 8.38 -18.23
C ILE A 708 -27.66 8.41 -18.52
N TRP A 709 -28.46 7.62 -17.78
CA TRP A 709 -29.91 7.56 -17.90
C TRP A 709 -30.65 8.53 -16.95
N LYS A 710 -29.92 9.28 -16.12
CA LYS A 710 -30.48 10.13 -15.06
C LYS A 710 -31.04 11.43 -15.65
N GLY A 711 -32.36 11.56 -15.70
CA GLY A 711 -33.05 12.71 -16.28
C GLY A 711 -33.56 12.50 -17.71
N VAL A 712 -33.59 11.27 -18.22
CA VAL A 712 -34.26 10.94 -19.48
C VAL A 712 -35.76 10.73 -19.22
N PRO A 713 -36.66 11.60 -19.73
CA PRO A 713 -38.07 11.58 -19.36
C PRO A 713 -38.74 10.21 -19.59
N GLY A 714 -39.15 9.55 -18.50
CA GLY A 714 -39.81 8.24 -18.53
C GLY A 714 -38.90 7.03 -18.26
N LEU A 715 -37.59 7.25 -18.04
CA LEU A 715 -36.65 6.24 -17.51
C LEU A 715 -36.23 6.53 -16.05
N ASP A 716 -36.78 7.60 -15.46
CA ASP A 716 -36.56 8.07 -14.10
C ASP A 716 -37.09 7.06 -13.04
N GLY A 717 -36.32 6.00 -12.78
CA GLY A 717 -36.66 4.96 -11.80
C GLY A 717 -36.08 3.57 -12.03
N LYS A 718 -35.09 3.41 -12.93
CA LYS A 718 -34.47 2.08 -13.22
C LYS A 718 -32.92 2.04 -13.22
N SER A 719 -32.24 3.04 -12.66
CA SER A 719 -30.86 2.85 -12.17
C SER A 719 -30.91 2.33 -10.73
N PRO A 720 -30.11 1.32 -10.33
CA PRO A 720 -30.05 0.84 -8.94
C PRO A 720 -29.70 1.94 -7.92
N ASP A 721 -29.00 2.97 -8.35
CA ASP A 721 -28.41 4.02 -7.49
C ASP A 721 -29.31 5.25 -7.25
N ALA A 722 -30.61 5.18 -7.53
CA ALA A 722 -31.53 6.31 -7.47
C ALA A 722 -31.59 7.01 -6.08
N ASP A 723 -31.30 6.29 -4.99
CA ASP A 723 -31.27 6.84 -3.63
C ASP A 723 -29.91 7.43 -3.20
N THR A 724 -28.85 7.26 -3.99
CA THR A 724 -27.54 7.85 -3.66
C THR A 724 -27.49 9.32 -4.08
N LYS A 725 -27.87 10.19 -3.13
CA LYS A 725 -27.42 11.59 -3.08
C LYS A 725 -25.91 11.60 -3.37
N GLY A 726 -25.46 12.45 -4.31
CA GLY A 726 -24.05 12.51 -4.72
C GLY A 726 -23.12 12.63 -3.52
N ASP A 727 -21.92 12.04 -3.62
CA ASP A 727 -21.02 11.85 -2.49
C ASP A 727 -20.71 13.24 -1.89
N ARG A 728 -21.32 13.52 -0.74
CA ARG A 728 -21.30 14.87 -0.15
C ARG A 728 -19.87 15.21 0.20
N THR A 729 -19.36 16.32 -0.31
CA THR A 729 -17.98 16.76 -0.06
C THR A 729 -17.65 16.69 1.42
N VAL A 730 -16.65 15.90 1.79
CA VAL A 730 -16.45 15.50 3.19
C VAL A 730 -15.85 16.66 3.98
N TRP A 731 -16.56 17.11 5.02
CA TRP A 731 -16.17 18.24 5.87
C TRP A 731 -16.40 17.90 7.34
N GLY A 732 -15.35 17.36 7.98
CA GLY A 732 -15.44 16.83 9.35
C GLY A 732 -15.90 15.36 9.40
N PRO A 733 -16.36 14.89 10.56
CA PRO A 733 -16.73 13.48 10.78
C PRO A 733 -17.97 13.06 9.98
N LEU A 734 -17.86 11.97 9.22
CA LEU A 734 -18.98 11.35 8.50
C LEU A 734 -19.44 10.09 9.24
N ARG A 735 -20.32 10.29 10.23
CA ARG A 735 -20.73 9.26 11.21
C ARG A 735 -21.70 8.21 10.64
N PRO A 736 -21.79 7.02 11.26
CA PRO A 736 -22.93 6.11 11.09
C PRO A 736 -24.28 6.80 11.33
N LYS A 737 -25.35 6.25 10.72
CA LYS A 737 -26.72 6.81 10.81
C LYS A 737 -27.34 6.67 12.20
N ASP A 738 -26.95 5.63 12.94
CA ASP A 738 -27.41 5.37 14.30
C ASP A 738 -26.46 6.07 15.29
N ASP A 739 -27.02 6.86 16.21
CA ASP A 739 -26.28 7.54 17.26
C ASP A 739 -25.70 6.54 18.28
N ASP A 740 -26.31 5.36 18.44
CA ASP A 740 -25.80 4.28 19.30
C ASP A 740 -24.53 3.64 18.73
N ASP A 741 -24.23 3.78 17.44
CA ASP A 741 -22.96 3.34 16.85
C ASP A 741 -21.82 4.34 17.08
N TRP A 742 -22.10 5.57 17.55
CA TRP A 742 -21.07 6.58 17.74
C TRP A 742 -20.17 6.25 18.94
N PHE A 743 -18.90 6.63 18.84
CA PHE A 743 -17.89 6.43 19.89
C PHE A 743 -17.16 7.73 20.21
N GLU A 744 -17.08 8.10 21.50
CA GLU A 744 -16.41 9.30 22.04
C GLU A 744 -16.47 10.59 21.16
N PRO A 745 -17.63 10.98 20.58
CA PRO A 745 -17.70 11.97 19.50
C PRO A 745 -17.28 13.40 19.87
N GLY A 746 -17.13 13.68 21.17
CA GLY A 746 -16.64 14.96 21.69
C GLY A 746 -15.12 15.16 21.57
N ASN A 747 -14.36 14.12 21.22
CA ASN A 747 -12.91 14.19 21.00
C ASN A 747 -12.54 14.54 19.54
N ASP A 748 -13.52 14.61 18.65
CA ASP A 748 -13.30 14.75 17.21
C ASP A 748 -12.98 16.20 16.79
N PRO A 749 -12.12 16.40 15.77
CA PRO A 749 -11.76 17.73 15.29
C PRO A 749 -12.97 18.48 14.70
N VAL A 750 -13.25 19.67 15.26
CA VAL A 750 -14.30 20.56 14.79
C VAL A 750 -13.73 21.54 13.75
N ALA A 751 -14.37 21.66 12.59
CA ALA A 751 -13.98 22.62 11.56
C ALA A 751 -14.17 24.08 12.06
N PRO A 752 -13.18 24.97 11.92
CA PRO A 752 -13.26 26.35 12.41
C PRO A 752 -14.18 27.23 11.56
N THR A 753 -14.48 26.84 10.32
CA THR A 753 -15.34 27.56 9.37
C THR A 753 -16.19 26.56 8.55
N SER A 754 -17.18 27.07 7.79
CA SER A 754 -17.91 26.24 6.82
C SER A 754 -17.06 25.96 5.57
N TYR A 755 -17.37 24.87 4.87
CA TYR A 755 -16.63 24.43 3.68
C TYR A 755 -16.46 25.54 2.64
N GLU A 756 -17.49 26.38 2.43
CA GLU A 756 -17.48 27.47 1.45
C GLU A 756 -16.55 28.61 1.86
N LYS A 757 -16.44 28.87 3.17
CA LYS A 757 -15.67 29.97 3.76
C LYS A 757 -14.20 29.63 4.02
N ASP A 758 -13.85 28.34 4.12
CA ASP A 758 -12.46 27.94 4.29
C ASP A 758 -11.65 28.20 3.01
N HIS A 759 -10.60 29.03 3.12
CA HIS A 759 -9.67 29.29 2.03
C HIS A 759 -8.49 28.28 2.05
N TYR A 760 -8.82 26.99 2.13
CA TYR A 760 -7.86 25.88 2.25
C TYR A 760 -6.91 26.05 3.45
N GLN A 761 -7.43 26.49 4.59
CA GLN A 761 -6.63 26.76 5.80
C GLN A 761 -6.73 25.63 6.82
N TRP A 762 -7.92 25.02 6.96
CA TRP A 762 -8.10 23.96 7.96
C TRP A 762 -7.26 22.71 7.65
N GLY A 763 -6.43 22.32 8.61
CA GLY A 763 -5.55 21.16 8.55
C GLY A 763 -4.19 21.39 7.88
N VAL A 764 -3.90 22.59 7.37
CA VAL A 764 -2.53 22.93 6.92
C VAL A 764 -1.63 23.06 8.14
N GLY A 765 -0.47 22.40 8.13
CA GLY A 765 0.43 22.33 9.28
C GLY A 765 0.05 21.27 10.33
N GLU A 766 -1.16 20.68 10.23
CA GLU A 766 -1.58 19.53 11.04
C GLU A 766 -0.97 18.25 10.48
N GLU A 767 -0.35 17.44 11.33
CA GLU A 767 0.10 16.09 10.97
C GLU A 767 -1.09 15.20 10.53
N ALA A 768 -0.89 14.35 9.54
CA ALA A 768 -1.93 13.41 9.10
C ALA A 768 -2.08 12.26 10.12
N ASP A 769 -3.32 11.95 10.50
CA ASP A 769 -3.66 10.79 11.31
C ASP A 769 -3.53 9.48 10.54
N TYR A 770 -3.73 9.51 9.22
CA TYR A 770 -3.56 8.36 8.34
C TYR A 770 -2.83 8.79 7.06
N ILE A 771 -1.77 8.08 6.68
CA ILE A 771 -1.04 8.27 5.42
C ILE A 771 -1.06 6.93 4.67
N ALA A 772 -1.68 6.92 3.50
CA ALA A 772 -1.74 5.78 2.58
C ALA A 772 -0.89 6.04 1.33
N LEU A 773 -0.43 4.96 0.71
CA LEU A 773 0.35 4.97 -0.53
C LEU A 773 -0.48 4.60 -1.78
N ASN A 774 -1.74 4.17 -1.59
CA ASN A 774 -2.73 3.97 -2.64
C ASN A 774 -3.93 4.93 -2.43
N PRO A 775 -4.83 5.08 -3.42
CA PRO A 775 -6.05 5.87 -3.25
C PRO A 775 -6.98 5.32 -2.17
N ILE A 776 -7.50 6.23 -1.35
CA ILE A 776 -8.46 5.93 -0.30
C ILE A 776 -9.88 5.98 -0.91
N PHE A 777 -10.31 4.84 -1.46
CA PHE A 777 -11.51 4.71 -2.28
C PHE A 777 -12.78 4.45 -1.45
N ASN A 778 -13.94 4.69 -2.07
CA ASN A 778 -15.23 4.28 -1.51
C ASN A 778 -15.53 2.81 -1.92
N PRO A 779 -15.63 1.86 -0.97
CA PRO A 779 -15.92 0.46 -1.30
C PRO A 779 -17.40 0.24 -1.69
N ASP A 780 -18.31 1.16 -1.38
CA ASP A 780 -19.73 1.05 -1.75
C ASP A 780 -19.91 0.99 -3.28
N GLY A 781 -20.82 0.15 -3.75
CA GLY A 781 -21.10 -0.04 -5.19
C GLY A 781 -20.03 -0.81 -5.98
N THR A 782 -18.81 -0.95 -5.45
CA THR A 782 -17.72 -1.71 -6.09
C THR A 782 -17.99 -3.22 -6.08
N THR A 783 -17.19 -3.99 -6.82
CA THR A 783 -17.20 -5.46 -6.75
C THR A 783 -16.09 -6.03 -5.86
N TRP A 784 -15.37 -5.18 -5.10
CA TRP A 784 -14.34 -5.61 -4.17
C TRP A 784 -14.90 -6.56 -3.10
N GLY A 785 -14.40 -7.80 -3.05
CA GLY A 785 -14.98 -8.88 -2.25
C GLY A 785 -15.00 -8.64 -0.73
N LEU A 786 -14.15 -7.74 -0.24
CA LEU A 786 -14.03 -7.40 1.19
C LEU A 786 -14.84 -6.16 1.59
N LYS A 787 -15.59 -5.55 0.65
CA LYS A 787 -16.40 -4.34 0.90
C LYS A 787 -17.43 -4.51 2.02
N ASP A 788 -17.90 -5.73 2.31
CA ASP A 788 -18.93 -6.01 3.31
C ASP A 788 -18.36 -6.57 4.63
N ASP A 789 -17.03 -6.70 4.74
CA ASP A 789 -16.28 -7.19 5.91
C ASP A 789 -16.15 -6.09 6.98
N ILE A 790 -17.28 -5.74 7.60
CA ILE A 790 -17.39 -4.77 8.71
C ILE A 790 -18.44 -5.19 9.73
N THR A 791 -18.09 -5.18 11.01
CA THR A 791 -18.91 -5.74 12.10
C THR A 791 -19.04 -4.74 13.26
N GLY A 792 -20.00 -4.99 14.16
CA GLY A 792 -20.28 -4.14 15.34
C GLY A 792 -21.11 -2.88 15.09
N TYR A 793 -21.81 -2.78 13.96
CA TYR A 793 -22.67 -1.63 13.60
C TYR A 793 -24.13 -2.04 13.41
N ASN A 794 -25.07 -1.12 13.60
CA ASN A 794 -26.48 -1.32 13.26
C ASN A 794 -26.67 -1.33 11.73
N ARG A 795 -27.01 -2.50 11.19
CA ARG A 795 -27.20 -2.74 9.74
C ARG A 795 -28.62 -2.47 9.22
N THR A 796 -29.55 -1.99 10.05
CA THR A 796 -30.99 -1.85 9.70
C THR A 796 -31.21 -0.92 8.50
N ASP A 797 -30.47 0.20 8.44
CA ASP A 797 -30.53 1.18 7.34
C ASP A 797 -29.35 1.04 6.36
N GLY A 798 -28.76 -0.16 6.25
CA GLY A 798 -27.57 -0.44 5.46
C GLY A 798 -26.26 -0.33 6.26
N LEU A 799 -25.14 -0.31 5.55
CA LEU A 799 -23.79 -0.30 6.13
C LEU A 799 -23.35 1.14 6.47
N PRO A 800 -22.45 1.34 7.45
CA PRO A 800 -21.98 2.67 7.83
C PRO A 800 -21.08 3.29 6.73
N PRO A 801 -20.82 4.62 6.77
CA PRO A 801 -19.87 5.27 5.88
C PRO A 801 -18.46 4.69 6.04
N ARG A 802 -17.83 4.36 4.91
CA ARG A 802 -16.56 3.62 4.84
C ARG A 802 -15.63 4.18 3.78
N ARG A 803 -14.34 3.90 3.98
CA ARG A 803 -13.26 4.13 3.02
C ARG A 803 -12.24 3.00 3.17
N ALA A 804 -11.65 2.58 2.05
CA ALA A 804 -10.67 1.50 2.00
C ALA A 804 -9.43 1.91 1.19
N ASN A 805 -8.32 1.21 1.41
CA ASN A 805 -7.05 1.40 0.73
C ASN A 805 -6.31 0.07 0.66
N ILE A 806 -6.13 -0.49 -0.55
CA ILE A 806 -5.40 -1.75 -0.73
C ILE A 806 -3.90 -1.56 -0.48
N ILE A 807 -3.25 -2.57 0.09
CA ILE A 807 -1.93 -2.58 0.76
C ILE A 807 -2.01 -1.91 2.15
N THR A 808 -1.61 -2.64 3.20
CA THR A 808 -1.72 -2.15 4.59
C THR A 808 -0.56 -1.23 5.00
N THR A 809 0.46 -1.07 4.15
CA THR A 809 1.59 -0.16 4.34
C THR A 809 1.11 1.28 4.49
N SER A 810 1.16 1.82 5.71
CA SER A 810 0.56 3.10 6.05
C SER A 810 1.11 3.71 7.35
N ARG A 811 1.09 5.04 7.47
CA ARG A 811 1.31 5.73 8.76
C ARG A 811 -0.03 5.92 9.46
N MET A 812 -0.08 5.67 10.76
CA MET A 812 -1.21 5.95 11.63
C MET A 812 -0.75 6.77 12.85
N SER A 813 -1.56 7.73 13.31
CA SER A 813 -1.31 8.43 14.57
C SER A 813 -1.67 7.55 15.77
N ARG A 814 -1.01 7.78 16.92
CA ARG A 814 -1.39 7.17 18.19
C ARG A 814 -2.85 7.46 18.55
N ARG A 815 -3.38 8.64 18.17
CA ARG A 815 -4.79 9.00 18.31
C ARG A 815 -5.70 8.05 17.52
N LEU A 816 -5.41 7.83 16.24
CA LEU A 816 -6.17 6.91 15.39
C LEU A 816 -6.11 5.47 15.93
N LEU A 817 -4.92 4.94 16.21
CA LEU A 817 -4.75 3.57 16.74
C LEU A 817 -5.39 3.38 18.12
N THR A 818 -5.36 4.39 18.99
CA THR A 818 -6.06 4.35 20.30
C THR A 818 -7.58 4.37 20.11
N THR A 819 -8.09 5.16 19.16
CA THR A 819 -9.52 5.19 18.81
C THR A 819 -9.98 3.83 18.29
N MET A 820 -9.24 3.27 17.31
CA MET A 820 -9.46 1.92 16.77
C MET A 820 -9.44 0.85 17.88
N HIS A 821 -8.39 0.83 18.72
CA HIS A 821 -8.26 -0.07 19.86
C HIS A 821 -9.50 -0.04 20.78
N LYS A 822 -9.94 1.17 21.17
CA LYS A 822 -11.13 1.35 22.00
C LYS A 822 -12.43 0.91 21.30
N MET A 823 -12.64 1.26 20.04
CA MET A 823 -13.84 0.86 19.28
C MET A 823 -13.94 -0.66 19.17
N THR A 824 -12.84 -1.33 18.82
CA THR A 824 -12.75 -2.78 18.73
C THR A 824 -12.93 -3.44 20.11
N ALA A 825 -12.35 -2.88 21.17
CA ALA A 825 -12.47 -3.42 22.53
C ALA A 825 -13.88 -3.22 23.15
N PHE A 826 -14.48 -2.04 23.03
CA PHE A 826 -15.73 -1.67 23.74
C PHE A 826 -16.99 -1.79 22.89
N LYS A 827 -16.98 -1.30 21.64
CA LYS A 827 -18.13 -1.36 20.71
C LYS A 827 -18.18 -2.64 19.88
N LYS A 828 -17.08 -3.41 19.85
CA LYS A 828 -16.88 -4.59 18.96
C LYS A 828 -16.91 -4.20 17.48
N GLN A 829 -16.67 -2.92 17.19
CA GLN A 829 -16.59 -2.39 15.85
C GLN A 829 -15.21 -2.70 15.26
N PHE A 830 -15.22 -3.30 14.07
CA PHE A 830 -14.02 -3.68 13.34
C PHE A 830 -14.34 -3.85 11.86
N ALA A 831 -13.35 -3.68 10.99
CA ALA A 831 -13.44 -3.95 9.56
C ALA A 831 -12.17 -4.64 9.07
N PHE A 832 -12.18 -5.16 7.85
CA PHE A 832 -10.97 -5.66 7.20
C PHE A 832 -9.79 -4.67 7.31
N PRO A 833 -8.53 -5.10 7.57
CA PRO A 833 -7.36 -4.21 7.77
C PRO A 833 -7.17 -3.08 6.76
N GLU A 834 -7.45 -3.31 5.47
CA GLU A 834 -7.35 -2.28 4.42
C GLU A 834 -8.49 -1.24 4.46
N MET A 835 -9.58 -1.53 5.17
CA MET A 835 -10.74 -0.67 5.35
C MET A 835 -10.76 0.02 6.72
N TRP A 836 -10.23 -0.62 7.77
CA TRP A 836 -10.45 -0.18 9.16
C TRP A 836 -9.83 1.19 9.52
N PRO A 837 -8.53 1.47 9.27
CA PRO A 837 -7.93 2.76 9.65
C PRO A 837 -8.56 3.94 8.90
N ALA A 838 -8.77 3.79 7.58
CA ALA A 838 -9.39 4.81 6.74
C ALA A 838 -10.86 5.07 7.09
N THR A 839 -11.61 4.02 7.46
CA THR A 839 -13.00 4.13 7.91
C THR A 839 -13.11 4.84 9.27
N VAL A 840 -12.28 4.49 10.25
CA VAL A 840 -12.26 5.19 11.55
C VAL A 840 -11.84 6.65 11.37
N ALA A 841 -10.84 6.93 10.51
CA ALA A 841 -10.44 8.29 10.20
C ALA A 841 -11.56 9.12 9.54
N LEU A 842 -12.37 8.52 8.66
CA LEU A 842 -13.55 9.14 8.05
C LEU A 842 -14.63 9.45 9.09
N GLN A 843 -14.98 8.47 9.94
CA GLN A 843 -16.08 8.59 10.89
C GLN A 843 -15.79 9.58 12.03
N HIS A 844 -14.53 9.70 12.43
CA HIS A 844 -14.06 10.69 13.41
C HIS A 844 -13.59 12.00 12.77
N GLY A 845 -13.56 12.12 11.44
CA GLY A 845 -13.12 13.34 10.75
C GLY A 845 -11.63 13.64 10.93
N TYR A 846 -10.81 12.63 11.23
CA TYR A 846 -9.35 12.72 11.32
C TYR A 846 -8.70 13.00 9.95
N LYS A 847 -7.44 13.46 9.94
CA LYS A 847 -6.76 13.84 8.69
C LYS A 847 -6.17 12.61 8.00
N ALA A 848 -6.90 12.06 7.03
CA ALA A 848 -6.41 11.01 6.14
C ALA A 848 -5.84 11.59 4.85
N VAL A 849 -4.71 11.08 4.38
CA VAL A 849 -4.01 11.52 3.15
C VAL A 849 -3.60 10.29 2.33
N SER A 850 -3.90 10.30 1.04
CA SER A 850 -3.27 9.42 0.06
C SER A 850 -2.12 10.19 -0.60
N VAL A 851 -0.92 9.60 -0.65
CA VAL A 851 0.27 10.30 -1.15
C VAL A 851 0.58 9.87 -2.59
N PRO A 852 0.66 10.81 -3.55
CA PRO A 852 0.86 10.51 -4.97
C PRO A 852 2.34 10.20 -5.26
N HIS A 853 2.86 9.11 -4.70
CA HIS A 853 4.24 8.69 -4.97
C HIS A 853 4.40 8.15 -6.40
N PRO A 854 5.59 8.29 -7.02
CA PRO A 854 5.85 7.72 -8.34
C PRO A 854 5.57 6.22 -8.39
N VAL A 855 4.74 5.81 -9.35
CA VAL A 855 4.44 4.41 -9.69
C VAL A 855 4.65 4.20 -11.18
N TYR A 856 5.36 3.13 -11.52
CA TYR A 856 5.76 2.78 -12.88
C TYR A 856 4.92 1.63 -13.42
N VAL A 857 4.90 1.46 -14.75
CA VAL A 857 4.14 0.43 -15.48
C VAL A 857 5.05 -0.49 -16.28
N ASP A 858 4.68 -1.76 -16.45
CA ASP A 858 5.42 -2.73 -17.28
C ASP A 858 5.26 -2.51 -18.80
N ARG A 859 4.21 -1.80 -19.23
CA ARG A 859 3.77 -1.71 -20.63
C ARG A 859 3.41 -0.29 -21.07
N ALA A 860 3.54 -0.05 -22.37
CA ALA A 860 3.23 1.21 -23.02
C ALA A 860 1.71 1.40 -23.27
N TRP A 861 0.93 1.62 -22.22
CA TRP A 861 -0.49 1.97 -22.35
C TRP A 861 -0.66 3.40 -22.93
N PRO A 862 -1.72 3.69 -23.70
CA PRO A 862 -2.15 5.08 -23.90
C PRO A 862 -2.55 5.68 -22.54
N THR A 863 -1.85 6.72 -22.10
CA THR A 863 -2.00 7.30 -20.74
C THR A 863 -3.43 7.78 -20.46
N ALA A 864 -4.11 8.38 -21.45
CA ALA A 864 -5.50 8.82 -21.33
C ALA A 864 -6.47 7.65 -21.06
N TYR A 865 -6.28 6.52 -21.76
CA TYR A 865 -7.07 5.31 -21.55
C TYR A 865 -6.78 4.67 -20.18
N MET A 866 -5.51 4.63 -19.77
CA MET A 866 -5.14 4.13 -18.44
C MET A 866 -5.74 4.99 -17.32
N ALA A 867 -5.65 6.32 -17.43
CA ALA A 867 -6.25 7.25 -16.47
C ALA A 867 -7.77 7.09 -16.39
N GLN A 868 -8.44 6.91 -17.54
CA GLN A 868 -9.87 6.63 -17.60
C GLN A 868 -10.22 5.30 -16.90
N VAL A 869 -9.45 4.22 -17.12
CA VAL A 869 -9.69 2.91 -16.50
C VAL A 869 -9.49 2.95 -14.98
N PHE A 870 -8.46 3.65 -14.51
CA PHE A 870 -8.10 3.72 -13.08
C PHE A 870 -9.03 4.63 -12.26
N ASN A 871 -9.56 5.68 -12.89
CA ASN A 871 -10.52 6.62 -12.29
C ASN A 871 -11.94 6.43 -12.87
N ASN A 872 -12.30 5.18 -13.22
CA ASN A 872 -13.60 4.84 -13.83
C ASN A 872 -14.74 4.64 -12.79
N GLY A 873 -14.51 5.02 -11.54
CA GLY A 873 -15.49 4.98 -10.47
C GLY A 873 -16.44 6.18 -10.51
N ARG A 874 -17.15 6.37 -9.40
CA ARG A 874 -18.19 7.40 -9.28
C ARG A 874 -17.60 8.80 -9.36
N ASP A 875 -18.19 9.63 -10.23
CA ASP A 875 -17.79 11.03 -10.43
C ASP A 875 -16.28 11.19 -10.72
N GLY A 876 -15.65 10.20 -11.37
CA GLY A 876 -14.22 10.19 -11.66
C GLY A 876 -13.31 9.81 -10.49
N ALA A 877 -13.86 9.23 -9.42
CA ALA A 877 -13.09 8.53 -8.37
C ALA A 877 -12.58 7.16 -8.87
N SER A 878 -11.73 6.48 -8.11
CA SER A 878 -11.31 5.10 -8.39
C SER A 878 -12.29 4.02 -7.86
N GLY A 879 -13.19 4.40 -6.94
CA GLY A 879 -14.22 3.52 -6.35
C GLY A 879 -15.64 4.12 -6.41
N GLY A 880 -16.56 3.62 -5.58
CA GLY A 880 -17.92 4.16 -5.45
C GLY A 880 -18.93 3.73 -6.53
N SER A 881 -18.53 2.82 -7.43
CA SER A 881 -19.33 2.31 -8.56
C SER A 881 -18.87 0.91 -8.96
N ARG A 882 -19.72 0.15 -9.66
CA ARG A 882 -19.41 -1.17 -10.24
C ARG A 882 -18.34 -1.10 -11.36
N THR A 883 -18.07 0.08 -11.92
CA THR A 883 -16.98 0.29 -12.89
C THR A 883 -15.63 0.62 -12.23
N SER A 884 -15.57 0.67 -10.89
CA SER A 884 -14.38 0.74 -10.05
C SER A 884 -13.24 -0.16 -10.51
N ILE A 885 -12.00 0.32 -10.34
CA ILE A 885 -10.79 -0.47 -10.58
C ILE A 885 -10.59 -1.56 -9.52
N PHE A 886 -11.12 -1.35 -8.31
CA PHE A 886 -11.12 -2.30 -7.19
C PHE A 886 -12.30 -3.28 -7.28
N GLY A 887 -12.03 -4.58 -7.06
CA GLY A 887 -12.86 -5.73 -7.46
C GLY A 887 -12.35 -6.42 -8.73
N ASP A 888 -13.27 -6.95 -9.55
CA ASP A 888 -13.03 -7.74 -10.79
C ASP A 888 -12.03 -7.10 -11.78
N ARG A 889 -11.73 -5.80 -11.63
CA ARG A 889 -10.85 -5.00 -12.51
C ARG A 889 -9.43 -4.84 -11.99
N GLU A 890 -9.10 -5.40 -10.83
CA GLU A 890 -7.77 -5.28 -10.20
C GLU A 890 -6.65 -5.85 -11.04
N HIS A 891 -6.96 -6.78 -11.96
CA HIS A 891 -6.03 -7.30 -12.98
C HIS A 891 -5.32 -6.22 -13.81
N ASN A 892 -5.91 -5.02 -13.94
CA ASN A 892 -5.32 -3.88 -14.64
C ASN A 892 -4.14 -3.25 -13.87
N MET A 893 -3.95 -3.60 -12.59
CA MET A 893 -2.87 -3.13 -11.72
C MET A 893 -1.70 -4.13 -11.60
N HIS A 894 -1.79 -5.33 -12.20
CA HIS A 894 -0.72 -6.34 -12.17
C HIS A 894 0.60 -5.87 -12.80
N GLY A 895 0.55 -4.88 -13.70
CA GLY A 895 1.71 -4.25 -14.34
C GLY A 895 2.35 -3.09 -13.56
N LEU A 896 1.83 -2.70 -12.38
CA LEU A 896 2.35 -1.57 -11.61
C LEU A 896 3.61 -1.92 -10.80
N SER A 897 4.44 -0.92 -10.48
CA SER A 897 5.52 -1.10 -9.49
C SER A 897 4.98 -1.22 -8.05
N TRP A 898 3.72 -0.90 -7.82
CA TRP A 898 3.09 -0.86 -6.50
C TRP A 898 1.65 -1.41 -6.56
N PHE A 899 1.50 -2.71 -6.34
CA PHE A 899 0.21 -3.38 -6.18
C PHE A 899 0.41 -4.77 -5.55
N TYR A 900 -0.47 -5.23 -4.64
CA TYR A 900 -0.24 -6.47 -3.89
C TYR A 900 -0.07 -7.73 -4.77
N ASN A 901 -0.67 -7.74 -5.97
CA ASN A 901 -0.54 -8.80 -6.97
C ASN A 901 0.21 -8.32 -8.23
N SER A 902 1.24 -7.49 -8.06
CA SER A 902 2.10 -7.06 -9.16
C SER A 902 3.07 -8.16 -9.60
N GLY A 903 3.06 -8.45 -10.90
CA GLY A 903 4.11 -9.24 -11.56
C GLY A 903 5.31 -8.41 -12.02
N PHE A 904 5.21 -7.08 -12.00
CA PHE A 904 6.27 -6.19 -12.50
C PHE A 904 7.34 -5.89 -11.45
N ALA A 905 6.92 -5.43 -10.28
CA ALA A 905 7.80 -5.11 -9.14
C ALA A 905 8.81 -6.23 -8.78
N PRO A 906 8.40 -7.51 -8.60
CA PRO A 906 9.33 -8.58 -8.25
C PRO A 906 10.34 -8.90 -9.36
N ASN A 907 10.01 -8.61 -10.62
CA ASN A 907 10.83 -8.92 -11.79
C ASN A 907 11.84 -7.80 -12.11
N VAL A 908 11.44 -6.53 -12.00
CA VAL A 908 12.36 -5.40 -12.19
C VAL A 908 13.40 -5.35 -11.05
N TYR A 909 12.99 -5.67 -9.82
CA TYR A 909 13.88 -5.71 -8.66
C TYR A 909 14.96 -6.79 -8.75
N ARG A 910 14.58 -8.03 -9.07
CA ARG A 910 15.53 -9.15 -9.29
C ARG A 910 16.55 -8.83 -10.38
N ARG A 911 16.11 -8.24 -11.49
CA ARG A 911 17.01 -7.82 -12.58
C ARG A 911 17.97 -6.70 -12.14
N TRP A 912 17.51 -5.74 -11.33
CA TRP A 912 18.37 -4.69 -10.77
C TRP A 912 19.44 -5.23 -9.79
N LEU A 913 19.09 -6.25 -9.01
CA LEU A 913 20.05 -7.04 -8.21
C LEU A 913 21.05 -7.85 -9.07
N GLY A 914 20.89 -7.88 -10.39
CA GLY A 914 21.77 -8.61 -11.32
C GLY A 914 21.37 -10.07 -11.51
N LEU A 915 20.17 -10.48 -11.11
CA LEU A 915 19.66 -11.84 -11.30
C LEU A 915 19.05 -12.02 -12.70
N ARG A 916 18.98 -13.28 -13.15
CA ARG A 916 18.24 -13.65 -14.36
C ARG A 916 16.77 -13.88 -14.05
N VAL A 917 15.91 -13.38 -14.92
CA VAL A 917 14.45 -13.58 -14.86
C VAL A 917 13.97 -13.92 -16.27
N ASN A 918 13.29 -15.06 -16.41
CA ASN A 918 12.85 -15.62 -17.70
C ASN A 918 14.02 -15.83 -18.69
N ASN A 919 15.19 -16.23 -18.19
CA ASN A 919 16.48 -16.33 -18.89
C ASN A 919 17.10 -15.00 -19.38
N ASP A 920 16.43 -13.86 -19.16
CA ASP A 920 16.96 -12.54 -19.50
C ASP A 920 17.73 -11.91 -18.33
N GLY A 921 18.70 -11.05 -18.65
CA GLY A 921 19.52 -10.33 -17.68
C GLY A 921 20.74 -11.13 -17.18
N GLY A 922 21.17 -10.84 -15.96
CA GLY A 922 22.39 -11.40 -15.38
C GLY A 922 23.68 -10.69 -15.82
N GLU A 923 24.80 -11.10 -15.23
CA GLU A 923 26.13 -10.51 -15.46
C GLU A 923 26.52 -10.42 -16.95
N GLU A 924 26.26 -11.46 -17.75
CA GLU A 924 26.59 -11.45 -19.18
C GLU A 924 25.87 -10.31 -19.91
N PHE A 925 24.61 -10.03 -19.55
CA PHE A 925 23.82 -8.94 -20.12
C PHE A 925 24.34 -7.55 -19.67
N GLU A 926 24.79 -7.42 -18.42
CA GLU A 926 25.39 -6.16 -17.93
C GLU A 926 26.78 -5.91 -18.53
N GLY A 927 27.56 -6.97 -18.76
CA GLY A 927 28.97 -6.90 -19.15
C GLY A 927 29.27 -6.94 -20.64
N THR A 928 28.45 -7.63 -21.44
CA THR A 928 28.76 -7.98 -22.85
C THR A 928 27.75 -7.36 -23.81
N GLU A 929 28.24 -6.65 -24.84
CA GLU A 929 27.40 -6.16 -25.93
C GLU A 929 27.25 -7.26 -27.01
N ASP A 930 26.03 -7.77 -27.17
CA ASP A 930 25.66 -8.67 -28.25
C ASP A 930 25.16 -7.88 -29.47
N GLN A 931 26.03 -7.71 -30.47
CA GLN A 931 25.71 -6.98 -31.70
C GLN A 931 24.73 -7.71 -32.63
N SER A 932 24.46 -9.00 -32.41
CA SER A 932 23.47 -9.76 -33.17
C SER A 932 22.03 -9.37 -32.80
N LYS A 933 21.84 -8.91 -31.56
CA LYS A 933 20.56 -8.48 -31.00
C LYS A 933 20.17 -7.08 -31.47
N LYS A 934 19.04 -7.01 -32.18
CA LYS A 934 18.48 -5.77 -32.77
C LYS A 934 16.95 -5.75 -32.77
N GLY A 935 16.32 -6.56 -31.92
CA GLY A 935 14.86 -6.72 -31.86
C GLY A 935 14.23 -6.00 -30.66
N LYS A 936 12.90 -6.07 -30.58
CA LYS A 936 12.12 -5.71 -29.39
C LYS A 936 12.07 -6.86 -28.40
N GLY A 937 11.87 -6.54 -27.14
CA GLY A 937 11.84 -7.42 -25.97
C GLY A 937 13.19 -7.51 -25.26
N VAL A 938 13.15 -7.71 -23.94
CA VAL A 938 14.35 -7.76 -23.07
C VAL A 938 15.39 -8.75 -23.59
N SER A 939 14.96 -9.92 -24.06
CA SER A 939 15.80 -10.96 -24.67
C SER A 939 16.58 -10.50 -25.92
N ASN A 940 16.07 -9.49 -26.63
CA ASN A 940 16.60 -8.96 -27.89
C ASN A 940 17.30 -7.60 -27.76
N MET A 941 17.46 -7.09 -26.54
CA MET A 941 18.35 -5.96 -26.24
C MET A 941 19.82 -6.40 -26.30
N ARG A 942 20.71 -5.48 -26.66
CA ARG A 942 22.15 -5.78 -26.82
C ARG A 942 22.91 -6.07 -25.53
N GLY A 943 22.42 -5.61 -24.38
CA GLY A 943 23.21 -5.62 -23.15
C GLY A 943 24.45 -4.72 -23.26
N GLY A 944 25.45 -4.99 -22.42
CA GLY A 944 26.73 -4.27 -22.37
C GLY A 944 26.66 -2.85 -21.80
N GLU A 945 25.46 -2.36 -21.46
CA GLU A 945 25.24 -1.02 -20.89
C GLU A 945 25.73 -0.91 -19.43
N GLY A 946 26.27 -1.95 -18.80
CA GLY A 946 26.63 -1.98 -17.38
C GLY A 946 25.45 -2.38 -16.49
N ARG A 947 25.61 -2.21 -15.18
CA ARG A 947 24.55 -2.52 -14.21
C ARG A 947 23.33 -1.64 -14.40
N MET A 948 22.15 -2.19 -14.12
CA MET A 948 20.93 -1.41 -14.03
C MET A 948 21.03 -0.30 -12.98
N CYS A 949 20.40 0.84 -13.26
CA CYS A 949 20.33 1.99 -12.36
C CYS A 949 18.87 2.47 -12.33
N LEU A 950 18.23 2.39 -11.16
CA LEU A 950 16.84 2.78 -10.98
C LEU A 950 16.76 4.11 -10.20
N PRO A 951 15.86 5.03 -10.58
CA PRO A 951 15.53 6.17 -9.72
C PRO A 951 14.89 5.67 -8.40
N PRO A 952 14.74 6.53 -7.38
CA PRO A 952 13.99 6.19 -6.18
C PRO A 952 12.56 5.78 -6.55
N MET A 953 12.17 4.54 -6.26
CA MET A 953 10.83 4.04 -6.51
C MET A 953 10.46 2.99 -5.47
N LEU A 954 9.18 2.94 -5.14
CA LEU A 954 8.60 1.89 -4.31
C LEU A 954 8.24 0.67 -5.18
N LEU A 955 8.55 -0.51 -4.64
CA LEU A 955 8.40 -1.80 -5.28
C LEU A 955 7.64 -2.74 -4.33
N HIS A 956 6.46 -3.19 -4.75
CA HIS A 956 5.63 -4.15 -3.99
C HIS A 956 4.80 -5.05 -4.93
N PRO A 957 4.71 -6.36 -4.64
CA PRO A 957 5.47 -7.11 -3.64
C PRO A 957 6.87 -7.51 -4.16
N VAL A 958 7.79 -7.73 -3.23
CA VAL A 958 9.07 -8.40 -3.45
C VAL A 958 9.22 -9.51 -2.42
N LYS A 959 9.00 -10.76 -2.86
CA LYS A 959 9.11 -11.98 -2.05
C LYS A 959 10.14 -12.92 -2.67
N ASP A 960 10.72 -13.82 -1.89
CA ASP A 960 11.56 -14.95 -2.33
C ASP A 960 12.72 -14.57 -3.28
N VAL A 961 13.52 -13.58 -2.87
CA VAL A 961 14.71 -13.20 -3.60
C VAL A 961 15.89 -14.06 -3.15
N GLU A 962 16.20 -15.07 -3.94
CA GLU A 962 17.39 -15.90 -3.74
C GLU A 962 18.62 -15.23 -4.36
N LEU A 963 19.56 -14.81 -3.53
CA LEU A 963 20.87 -14.33 -3.98
C LEU A 963 21.87 -15.50 -3.95
N PRO A 964 22.72 -15.67 -4.99
CA PRO A 964 23.78 -16.66 -4.94
C PRO A 964 24.78 -16.33 -3.82
N VAL A 965 24.77 -17.15 -2.76
CA VAL A 965 25.73 -17.11 -1.66
C VAL A 965 26.89 -18.04 -1.98
N GLU A 966 28.13 -17.59 -1.77
CA GLU A 966 29.25 -18.53 -1.84
C GLU A 966 29.28 -19.42 -0.59
N ALA A 967 29.26 -20.74 -0.80
CA ALA A 967 29.61 -21.67 0.25
C ALA A 967 31.03 -21.34 0.73
N PRO A 968 31.29 -21.30 2.06
CA PRO A 968 32.66 -21.17 2.53
C PRO A 968 33.47 -22.31 1.92
N GLU A 969 34.68 -22.00 1.41
CA GLU A 969 35.63 -23.03 0.99
C GLU A 969 35.71 -24.05 2.12
N ALA A 970 35.24 -25.28 1.83
CA ALA A 970 35.28 -26.36 2.79
C ALA A 970 36.74 -26.48 3.24
N ASP A 971 36.98 -26.38 4.54
CA ASP A 971 38.32 -26.40 5.09
C ASP A 971 39.04 -27.59 4.46
N ALA A 972 40.12 -27.28 3.73
CA ALA A 972 40.98 -28.29 3.17
C ALA A 972 41.74 -28.91 4.35
N GLU A 973 41.06 -29.78 5.11
CA GLU A 973 41.71 -30.80 5.90
C GLU A 973 42.75 -31.41 4.99
N GLU A 974 44.02 -31.23 5.36
CA GLU A 974 45.14 -31.78 4.61
C GLU A 974 44.85 -33.27 4.46
N ALA A 975 44.49 -33.68 3.25
CA ALA A 975 44.37 -35.07 2.88
C ALA A 975 45.78 -35.66 2.96
N LYS A 976 46.17 -36.05 4.18
CA LYS A 976 47.37 -36.82 4.48
C LYS A 976 47.22 -38.12 3.73
N ALA A 977 47.76 -38.12 2.51
CA ALA A 977 47.85 -39.31 1.69
C ALA A 977 48.47 -40.40 2.57
N PRO A 978 47.77 -41.54 2.78
CA PRO A 978 48.32 -42.60 3.59
C PRO A 978 49.64 -43.03 2.96
N GLN A 979 50.72 -42.98 3.74
CA GLN A 979 52.01 -43.51 3.30
C GLN A 979 51.81 -44.98 2.98
N SER A 980 51.90 -45.32 1.70
CA SER A 980 51.94 -46.70 1.24
C SER A 980 53.25 -47.32 1.73
N ASP A 981 53.15 -48.19 2.73
CA ASP A 981 54.24 -49.07 3.12
C ASP A 981 54.58 -50.00 1.94
N PRO A 982 55.81 -49.98 1.39
CA PRO A 982 56.21 -50.85 0.29
C PRO A 982 56.50 -52.31 0.72
N GLY A 983 56.13 -52.72 1.94
CA GLY A 983 56.38 -54.04 2.51
C GLY A 983 55.17 -54.86 2.99
N ALA A 984 53.93 -54.45 2.68
CA ALA A 984 52.69 -55.11 3.12
C ALA A 984 51.96 -55.88 2.00
#